data_AF-A0A7M3MSK2-F1
#
_entry.id   AF-A0A7M3MSK2-F1
#
_cell.length_a   1.000
_cell.length_b   1.000
_cell.length_c   1.000
_cell.angle_alpha   90.00
_cell.angle_beta   90.00
_cell.angle_gamma   90.00
#
_symmetry.space_group_name_H-M   'P 1'
#
loop_
_entity.id
_entity.type
_entity.pdbx_description
1 polymer ?
#
loop_
_entity_poly.entity_id
_entity_poly.type
_entity_poly.pdbx_seq_one_letter_code
_entity_poly.pdbx_strand_id
1 'polypeptide(L)'
;MDESSLRANSQQLLRRLGPLTAAQLAKELADLDDVAPDEVPTPAELWHLLLDEPEEGFCAFPLADQRLCDLAHHLDGLTLTHVLTDEERDDGRLALGEDAGPVEMLLDDDLVLHLEDGSPVGRSREHLTGPDGWLPDAPVVVLTFVGDRCRVSGQQEVPAVDQRTADRLAEVHELLREQPVPVDVVELVMEARARYPRLLSEPHAPLAQLLAAGGLRVVDDRVLADDEPDPDPYDPFAHIEDHLRDDHGLDDDEVADVRLVHDAVRTTLERLSDALRERLDTAGGEVPTPEQLFSSLLAEPAPDAAEPVGDDEVATTSQDGDNRWLAGLPSAVGRLLSDEELALVLLEDVVAGHALRAMALGEMVAVLEPRLGPRHARANAAWLRARTLELAADDHAGAEPLLRRALELDPDHLEATLALAGYLDDRGRAGAALTQLQRVEGPGLEDTRELLARYARPGPAAAGRNDPCPCGSGRKYKVCCQRSNGWPLKDRLDWVWHKVARFITSPVGQDVLVDTAGLAGAAPTVPAAMDDVVIVNLALFEGELLVDLCDLRGALLPADELELLRTWSDTRASVQEVVEVARGRGLTLLDLTTGERTEVADVSLSRSVSVGDALLVWLIPTPAGTVPSAGVVQIPDHRREDLLDRLIEDPEVEGLAAWYASLSAAPGLANTDGDLLELTTRIYRVGDPDAAWAALAEHLEEDGPGLLAFTHRDGRRWLMGSITRDGDELTVQVNSAARAAWFDDLITREVPDAELVDEERHPAAELVGRSAAGTSGPLDEDAGGFDLDALDPAARSELEAQLDEMMRDHEDAWVDTALPALQGATPRKAAADPTRRDALLRLLDDFERHAAAWDSPGRPMDADRLRRLLDL
;
A
#
# COMPACT_ATOMS: atom_id res chain seq x y z
N MET A 1 -9.42 -29.81 27.48
CA MET A 1 -9.63 -29.50 26.06
C MET A 1 -8.62 -28.42 25.64
N ASP A 2 -8.11 -28.45 24.40
CA ASP A 2 -7.26 -27.35 23.90
C ASP A 2 -8.12 -26.15 23.47
N GLU A 3 -7.51 -24.96 23.41
CA GLU A 3 -8.21 -23.70 23.09
C GLU A 3 -8.86 -23.73 21.71
N SER A 4 -8.22 -24.39 20.73
CA SER A 4 -8.77 -24.57 19.38
C SER A 4 -10.09 -25.36 19.38
N SER A 5 -10.18 -26.46 20.15
CA SER A 5 -11.43 -27.21 20.29
C SER A 5 -12.53 -26.40 20.99
N LEU A 6 -12.18 -25.56 21.98
CA LEU A 6 -13.11 -24.65 22.64
C LEU A 6 -13.66 -23.59 21.69
N ARG A 7 -12.81 -23.01 20.83
CA ARG A 7 -13.21 -22.07 19.77
C ARG A 7 -14.14 -22.73 18.77
N ALA A 8 -13.78 -23.91 18.24
CA ALA A 8 -14.61 -24.64 17.29
C ALA A 8 -16.01 -24.98 17.84
N ASN A 9 -16.08 -25.43 19.09
CA ASN A 9 -17.34 -25.70 19.77
C ASN A 9 -18.16 -24.42 19.99
N SER A 10 -17.49 -23.33 20.39
CA SER A 10 -18.12 -22.00 20.55
C SER A 10 -18.69 -21.50 19.23
N GLN A 11 -17.93 -21.62 18.14
CA GLN A 11 -18.37 -21.30 16.78
C GLN A 11 -19.61 -22.08 16.38
N GLN A 12 -19.59 -23.40 16.58
CA GLN A 12 -20.70 -24.27 16.21
C GLN A 12 -21.97 -23.91 17.00
N LEU A 13 -21.83 -23.56 18.27
CA LEU A 13 -22.93 -23.11 19.11
C LEU A 13 -23.50 -21.78 18.63
N LEU A 14 -22.65 -20.79 18.33
CA LEU A 14 -23.07 -19.48 17.79
C LEU A 14 -23.76 -19.63 16.43
N ARG A 15 -23.25 -20.47 15.53
CA ARG A 15 -23.90 -20.79 14.24
C ARG A 15 -25.26 -21.47 14.41
N ARG A 16 -25.39 -22.35 15.40
CA ARG A 16 -26.61 -23.14 15.60
C ARG A 16 -27.69 -22.38 16.36
N LEU A 17 -27.30 -21.61 17.37
CA LEU A 17 -28.20 -20.98 18.33
C LEU A 17 -28.38 -19.47 18.08
N GLY A 18 -27.55 -18.88 17.21
CA GLY A 18 -27.50 -17.44 16.97
C GLY A 18 -26.67 -16.71 18.04
N PRO A 19 -26.78 -15.37 18.11
CA PRO A 19 -25.98 -14.57 19.04
C PRO A 19 -26.29 -14.89 20.52
N LEU A 20 -25.25 -15.11 21.32
CA LEU A 20 -25.34 -15.51 22.73
C LEU A 20 -24.41 -14.65 23.60
N THR A 21 -24.81 -14.31 24.82
CA THR A 21 -23.86 -13.71 25.78
C THR A 21 -22.81 -14.73 26.19
N ALA A 22 -21.63 -14.30 26.61
CA ALA A 22 -20.58 -15.21 27.08
C ALA A 22 -21.08 -16.14 28.22
N ALA A 23 -21.99 -15.66 29.07
CA ALA A 23 -22.62 -16.47 30.12
C ALA A 23 -23.57 -17.55 29.56
N GLN A 24 -24.32 -17.24 28.50
CA GLN A 24 -25.16 -18.22 27.82
C GLN A 24 -24.31 -19.25 27.07
N LEU A 25 -23.26 -18.80 26.39
CA LEU A 25 -22.34 -19.66 25.66
C LEU A 25 -21.60 -20.64 26.58
N ALA A 26 -21.10 -20.17 27.73
CA ALA A 26 -20.49 -21.03 28.75
C ALA A 26 -21.46 -22.12 29.23
N LYS A 27 -22.75 -21.79 29.38
CA LYS A 27 -23.77 -22.75 29.79
C LYS A 27 -24.02 -23.80 28.70
N GLU A 28 -24.11 -23.40 27.44
CA GLU A 28 -24.31 -24.34 26.32
C GLU A 28 -23.09 -25.23 26.11
N LEU A 29 -21.87 -24.70 26.31
CA LEU A 29 -20.64 -25.50 26.31
C LEU A 29 -20.63 -26.56 27.42
N ALA A 30 -21.13 -26.22 28.61
CA ALA A 30 -21.22 -27.17 29.73
C ALA A 30 -22.19 -28.33 29.48
N ASP A 31 -23.12 -28.17 28.53
CA ASP A 31 -24.10 -29.19 28.15
C ASP A 31 -23.61 -30.09 26.99
N LEU A 32 -22.40 -29.86 26.44
CA LEU A 32 -21.77 -30.72 25.44
C LEU A 32 -21.11 -31.95 26.08
N ASP A 33 -21.35 -33.15 25.52
CA ASP A 33 -20.84 -34.42 26.04
C ASP A 33 -19.29 -34.52 26.05
N ASP A 34 -18.62 -33.76 25.20
CA ASP A 34 -17.16 -33.76 25.02
C ASP A 34 -16.45 -32.65 25.83
N VAL A 35 -17.18 -31.88 26.65
CA VAL A 35 -16.63 -30.81 27.50
C VAL A 35 -16.77 -31.18 28.97
N ALA A 36 -15.65 -31.38 29.66
CA ALA A 36 -15.69 -31.69 31.10
C ALA A 36 -16.12 -30.44 31.91
N PRO A 37 -16.90 -30.58 33.01
CA PRO A 37 -17.41 -29.45 33.78
C PRO A 37 -16.33 -28.53 34.38
N ASP A 38 -15.12 -29.04 34.59
CA ASP A 38 -13.95 -28.29 35.05
C ASP A 38 -13.14 -27.63 33.92
N GLU A 39 -13.50 -27.89 32.66
CA GLU A 39 -12.89 -27.32 31.46
C GLU A 39 -13.77 -26.26 30.79
N VAL A 40 -14.95 -25.95 31.35
CA VAL A 40 -15.83 -24.87 30.85
C VAL A 40 -15.24 -23.52 31.28
N PRO A 41 -14.88 -22.63 30.34
CA PRO A 41 -14.31 -21.34 30.69
C PRO A 41 -15.37 -20.42 31.32
N THR A 42 -14.91 -19.51 32.16
CA THR A 42 -15.76 -18.44 32.69
C THR A 42 -16.19 -17.48 31.57
N PRO A 43 -17.26 -16.70 31.77
CA PRO A 43 -17.69 -15.73 30.76
C PRO A 43 -16.59 -14.72 30.37
N ALA A 44 -15.75 -14.31 31.31
CA ALA A 44 -14.62 -13.41 31.04
C ALA A 44 -13.52 -14.11 30.23
N GLU A 45 -13.19 -15.36 30.58
CA GLU A 45 -12.22 -16.16 29.80
C GLU A 45 -12.73 -16.43 28.38
N LEU A 46 -14.03 -16.68 28.18
CA LEU A 46 -14.62 -16.78 26.84
C LEU A 46 -14.56 -15.47 26.07
N TRP A 47 -14.76 -14.34 26.74
CA TRP A 47 -14.68 -13.03 26.09
C TRP A 47 -13.27 -12.78 25.55
N HIS A 48 -12.25 -12.93 26.40
CA HIS A 48 -10.84 -12.80 26.01
C HIS A 48 -10.44 -13.82 24.95
N LEU A 49 -10.83 -15.09 25.12
CA LEU A 49 -10.53 -16.14 24.14
C LEU A 49 -11.07 -15.76 22.76
N LEU A 50 -12.35 -15.39 22.66
CA LEU A 50 -13.02 -15.25 21.37
C LEU A 50 -12.78 -13.91 20.66
N LEU A 51 -12.35 -12.86 21.38
CA LEU A 51 -12.14 -11.53 20.80
C LEU A 51 -10.67 -11.07 20.77
N ASP A 52 -9.84 -11.43 21.76
CA ASP A 52 -8.48 -10.87 21.88
C ASP A 52 -7.39 -11.75 21.24
N GLU A 53 -7.65 -13.04 21.04
CA GLU A 53 -6.68 -13.98 20.45
C GLU A 53 -7.30 -14.89 19.35
N PRO A 54 -7.96 -14.37 18.29
CA PRO A 54 -8.58 -15.24 17.28
C PRO A 54 -7.57 -16.19 16.60
N GLU A 55 -7.99 -17.44 16.32
CA GLU A 55 -7.25 -18.35 15.43
C GLU A 55 -7.71 -18.12 13.97
N GLU A 56 -6.83 -18.37 12.99
CA GLU A 56 -7.16 -18.29 11.55
C GLU A 56 -8.50 -18.99 11.23
N GLY A 57 -9.46 -18.24 10.69
CA GLY A 57 -10.79 -18.74 10.28
C GLY A 57 -11.89 -18.72 11.34
N PHE A 58 -11.62 -18.26 12.57
CA PHE A 58 -12.63 -18.02 13.61
C PHE A 58 -12.76 -16.52 13.92
N CYS A 59 -13.85 -15.90 13.46
CA CYS A 59 -14.15 -14.49 13.74
C CYS A 59 -15.46 -14.36 14.53
N ALA A 60 -15.37 -13.98 15.80
CA ALA A 60 -16.53 -13.61 16.61
C ALA A 60 -16.70 -12.09 16.64
N PHE A 61 -17.94 -11.60 16.56
CA PHE A 61 -18.23 -10.16 16.62
C PHE A 61 -19.10 -9.84 17.85
N PRO A 62 -18.73 -8.84 18.68
CA PRO A 62 -19.51 -8.41 19.82
C PRO A 62 -20.64 -7.46 19.40
N LEU A 63 -21.83 -7.71 19.93
CA LEU A 63 -23.00 -6.84 19.80
C LEU A 63 -23.11 -5.92 21.02
N ALA A 64 -23.72 -4.75 20.84
CA ALA A 64 -23.99 -3.72 21.84
C ALA A 64 -24.70 -4.25 23.10
N ASP A 65 -25.52 -5.30 22.95
CA ASP A 65 -26.19 -5.96 24.06
C ASP A 65 -25.38 -7.10 24.72
N GLN A 66 -24.06 -7.11 24.51
CA GLN A 66 -23.09 -8.05 25.10
C GLN A 66 -23.24 -9.50 24.61
N ARG A 67 -23.95 -9.71 23.49
CA ARG A 67 -23.98 -11.00 22.79
C ARG A 67 -22.83 -11.09 21.79
N LEU A 68 -22.28 -12.28 21.63
CA LEU A 68 -21.31 -12.62 20.60
C LEU A 68 -22.03 -13.33 19.45
N CYS A 69 -21.61 -13.08 18.21
CA CYS A 69 -22.08 -13.80 17.02
C CYS A 69 -20.90 -14.35 16.20
N ASP A 70 -21.13 -15.41 15.43
CA ASP A 70 -20.16 -15.90 14.43
C ASP A 70 -20.26 -15.01 13.19
N LEU A 71 -19.20 -14.26 12.89
CA LEU A 71 -19.18 -13.22 11.87
C LEU A 71 -19.57 -13.76 10.50
N ALA A 72 -18.90 -14.82 10.04
CA ALA A 72 -19.16 -15.43 8.73
C ALA A 72 -20.61 -15.91 8.59
N HIS A 73 -21.17 -16.56 9.62
CA HIS A 73 -22.57 -16.98 9.59
C HIS A 73 -23.56 -15.82 9.64
N HIS A 74 -23.22 -14.76 10.35
CA HIS A 74 -24.07 -13.57 10.50
C HIS A 74 -24.13 -12.74 9.21
N LEU A 75 -23.00 -12.66 8.51
CA LEU A 75 -22.84 -12.01 7.23
C LEU A 75 -23.33 -12.87 6.06
N ASP A 76 -23.49 -14.18 6.23
CA ASP A 76 -23.93 -15.05 5.14
C ASP A 76 -25.24 -14.55 4.49
N GLY A 77 -25.18 -14.37 3.17
CA GLY A 77 -26.23 -13.82 2.33
C GLY A 77 -26.43 -12.30 2.44
N LEU A 78 -25.61 -11.56 3.19
CA LEU A 78 -25.63 -10.09 3.17
C LEU A 78 -25.30 -9.60 1.76
N THR A 79 -26.09 -8.65 1.26
CA THR A 79 -26.00 -8.11 -0.08
C THR A 79 -25.86 -6.59 0.00
N LEU A 80 -24.73 -6.07 -0.48
CA LEU A 80 -24.46 -4.64 -0.61
C LEU A 80 -24.53 -4.24 -2.09
N THR A 81 -24.98 -3.02 -2.36
CA THR A 81 -25.17 -2.53 -3.73
C THR A 81 -24.47 -1.19 -3.88
N HIS A 82 -23.68 -1.05 -4.94
CA HIS A 82 -22.94 0.17 -5.25
C HIS A 82 -23.14 0.55 -6.72
N VAL A 83 -23.24 1.84 -7.00
CA VAL A 83 -23.40 2.34 -8.37
C VAL A 83 -22.04 2.80 -8.88
N LEU A 84 -21.48 2.06 -9.84
CA LEU A 84 -20.16 2.37 -10.36
C LEU A 84 -20.15 3.72 -11.08
N THR A 85 -19.19 4.55 -10.71
CA THR A 85 -18.82 5.72 -11.48
C THR A 85 -18.17 5.32 -12.81
N ASP A 86 -18.00 6.29 -13.71
CA ASP A 86 -17.22 6.05 -14.95
C ASP A 86 -15.75 5.77 -14.61
N GLU A 87 -15.20 6.44 -13.58
CA GLU A 87 -13.81 6.29 -13.12
C GLU A 87 -13.55 4.90 -12.52
N GLU A 88 -14.40 4.42 -11.62
CA GLU A 88 -14.29 3.07 -11.05
C GLU A 88 -14.38 1.96 -12.10
N ARG A 89 -15.16 2.19 -13.17
CA ARG A 89 -15.25 1.25 -14.30
C ARG A 89 -14.00 1.27 -15.17
N ASP A 90 -13.48 2.45 -15.46
CA ASP A 90 -12.29 2.61 -16.31
C ASP A 90 -11.02 2.10 -15.59
N ASP A 91 -10.93 2.33 -14.28
CA ASP A 91 -9.77 1.96 -13.46
C ASP A 91 -9.87 0.55 -12.86
N GLY A 92 -11.06 -0.07 -12.88
CA GLY A 92 -11.28 -1.40 -12.30
C GLY A 92 -11.16 -1.42 -10.78
N ARG A 93 -11.42 -0.29 -10.11
CA ARG A 93 -11.30 -0.10 -8.67
C ARG A 93 -12.65 0.27 -8.10
N LEU A 94 -13.04 -0.34 -6.98
CA LEU A 94 -14.30 -0.01 -6.30
C LEU A 94 -13.98 0.86 -5.08
N ALA A 95 -14.58 2.04 -4.96
CA ALA A 95 -14.40 2.89 -3.80
C ALA A 95 -14.97 2.20 -2.54
N LEU A 96 -14.16 2.16 -1.49
CA LEU A 96 -14.59 1.88 -0.13
C LEU A 96 -15.19 3.18 0.39
N GLY A 97 -16.48 3.35 0.16
CA GLY A 97 -17.27 4.46 0.70
C GLY A 97 -18.53 3.95 1.38
N GLU A 98 -19.53 4.82 1.49
CA GLU A 98 -20.78 4.57 2.25
C GLU A 98 -21.50 3.25 1.91
N ASP A 99 -21.36 2.76 0.67
CA ASP A 99 -22.03 1.56 0.17
C ASP A 99 -21.25 0.26 0.36
N ALA A 100 -19.92 0.35 0.40
CA ALA A 100 -19.00 -0.80 0.39
C ALA A 100 -18.17 -0.92 1.68
N GLY A 101 -18.22 0.06 2.59
CA GLY A 101 -17.54 0.02 3.90
C GLY A 101 -17.73 -1.29 4.68
N PRO A 102 -18.93 -1.91 4.72
CA PRO A 102 -19.10 -3.18 5.43
C PRO A 102 -18.35 -4.38 4.82
N VAL A 103 -17.70 -4.23 3.66
CA VAL A 103 -16.78 -5.26 3.10
C VAL A 103 -15.54 -5.45 3.95
N GLU A 104 -15.15 -4.44 4.73
CA GLU A 104 -13.97 -4.51 5.61
C GLU A 104 -14.02 -5.67 6.60
N MET A 105 -15.23 -6.14 6.92
CA MET A 105 -15.47 -7.26 7.82
C MET A 105 -15.02 -8.63 7.29
N LEU A 106 -14.78 -8.74 5.98
CA LEU A 106 -14.31 -9.97 5.31
C LEU A 106 -12.83 -9.92 4.93
N LEU A 107 -12.15 -8.81 5.22
CA LEU A 107 -10.73 -8.69 4.97
C LEU A 107 -9.96 -9.56 5.97
N ASP A 108 -8.93 -10.24 5.48
CA ASP A 108 -7.96 -10.92 6.34
C ASP A 108 -6.96 -9.93 6.96
N ASP A 109 -6.01 -10.46 7.75
CA ASP A 109 -4.97 -9.67 8.42
C ASP A 109 -4.05 -8.92 7.44
N ASP A 110 -3.98 -9.37 6.18
CA ASP A 110 -3.22 -8.75 5.08
C ASP A 110 -4.08 -7.78 4.24
N LEU A 111 -5.32 -7.51 4.69
CA LEU A 111 -6.30 -6.64 4.03
C LEU A 111 -6.72 -7.15 2.63
N VAL A 112 -6.86 -8.46 2.48
CA VAL A 112 -7.31 -9.12 1.24
C VAL A 112 -8.72 -9.67 1.41
N LEU A 113 -9.59 -9.37 0.45
CA LEU A 113 -10.90 -9.99 0.28
C LEU A 113 -10.79 -11.13 -0.71
N HIS A 114 -11.31 -12.32 -0.36
CA HIS A 114 -11.40 -13.42 -1.32
C HIS A 114 -12.75 -13.44 -2.04
N LEU A 115 -12.71 -13.49 -3.37
CA LEU A 115 -13.89 -13.76 -4.18
C LEU A 115 -14.35 -15.21 -4.04
N GLU A 116 -15.58 -15.51 -4.44
CA GLU A 116 -16.13 -16.87 -4.40
C GLU A 116 -15.25 -17.87 -5.15
N ASP A 117 -14.68 -17.46 -6.30
CA ASP A 117 -13.73 -18.25 -7.10
C ASP A 117 -12.33 -18.37 -6.48
N GLY A 118 -12.07 -17.70 -5.35
CA GLY A 118 -10.80 -17.69 -4.63
C GLY A 118 -9.85 -16.56 -5.02
N SER A 119 -10.18 -15.76 -6.02
CA SER A 119 -9.34 -14.64 -6.45
C SER A 119 -9.20 -13.60 -5.34
N PRO A 120 -7.98 -13.06 -5.11
CA PRO A 120 -7.77 -12.02 -4.12
C PRO A 120 -8.15 -10.64 -4.66
N VAL A 121 -8.81 -9.84 -3.83
CA VAL A 121 -9.10 -8.43 -4.05
C VAL A 121 -8.40 -7.66 -2.94
N GLY A 122 -7.37 -6.91 -3.28
CA GLY A 122 -6.59 -6.13 -2.32
C GLY A 122 -7.30 -4.86 -1.90
N ARG A 123 -7.11 -4.45 -0.65
CA ARG A 123 -7.61 -3.19 -0.10
C ARG A 123 -6.50 -2.14 -0.05
N SER A 124 -6.82 -0.94 -0.52
CA SER A 124 -6.09 0.29 -0.21
C SER A 124 -6.88 1.11 0.82
N ARG A 125 -6.40 2.30 1.19
CA ARG A 125 -7.12 3.15 2.17
C ARG A 125 -8.57 3.42 1.75
N GLU A 126 -8.79 3.71 0.47
CA GLU A 126 -10.08 4.21 -0.05
C GLU A 126 -10.70 3.31 -1.14
N HIS A 127 -10.03 2.23 -1.57
CA HIS A 127 -10.49 1.43 -2.71
C HIS A 127 -10.15 -0.06 -2.58
N LEU A 128 -11.03 -0.91 -3.11
CA LEU A 128 -10.77 -2.31 -3.44
C LEU A 128 -10.24 -2.42 -4.88
N THR A 129 -9.19 -3.23 -5.05
CA THR A 129 -8.54 -3.49 -6.33
C THR A 129 -8.42 -4.99 -6.54
N GLY A 130 -9.11 -5.52 -7.54
CA GLY A 130 -9.13 -6.95 -7.86
C GLY A 130 -8.45 -7.27 -9.18
N PRO A 131 -8.46 -8.55 -9.60
CA PRO A 131 -7.92 -8.98 -10.88
C PRO A 131 -8.71 -8.36 -12.05
N ASP A 132 -8.10 -8.31 -13.24
CA ASP A 132 -8.73 -7.76 -14.44
C ASP A 132 -10.13 -8.36 -14.66
N GLY A 133 -11.15 -7.51 -14.70
CA GLY A 133 -12.54 -7.91 -14.94
C GLY A 133 -13.31 -8.42 -13.72
N TRP A 134 -12.78 -8.27 -12.50
CA TRP A 134 -13.52 -8.63 -11.27
C TRP A 134 -14.78 -7.79 -11.04
N LEU A 135 -14.83 -6.55 -11.56
CA LEU A 135 -16.03 -5.75 -11.62
C LEU A 135 -16.87 -6.12 -12.87
N PRO A 136 -18.19 -6.29 -12.72
CA PRO A 136 -19.08 -6.64 -13.82
C PRO A 136 -19.24 -5.49 -14.80
N ASP A 137 -19.46 -5.81 -16.08
CA ASP A 137 -19.86 -4.84 -17.12
C ASP A 137 -21.34 -4.43 -16.95
N ALA A 138 -21.61 -3.71 -15.86
CA ALA A 138 -22.91 -3.22 -15.47
C ALA A 138 -22.75 -1.93 -14.65
N PRO A 139 -23.73 -1.00 -14.70
CA PRO A 139 -23.66 0.25 -13.95
C PRO A 139 -23.82 0.06 -12.43
N VAL A 140 -24.30 -1.09 -11.97
CA VAL A 140 -24.53 -1.39 -10.56
C VAL A 140 -23.84 -2.68 -10.20
N VAL A 141 -23.04 -2.65 -9.13
CA VAL A 141 -22.38 -3.81 -8.55
C VAL A 141 -23.13 -4.25 -7.31
N VAL A 142 -23.25 -5.57 -7.18
CA VAL A 142 -23.87 -6.22 -6.05
C VAL A 142 -22.86 -7.19 -5.45
N LEU A 143 -22.46 -6.90 -4.22
CA LEU A 143 -21.53 -7.70 -3.41
C LEU A 143 -22.35 -8.57 -2.48
N THR A 144 -22.27 -9.89 -2.66
CA THR A 144 -23.00 -10.87 -1.83
C THR A 144 -22.03 -11.68 -1.02
N PHE A 145 -22.20 -11.67 0.30
CA PHE A 145 -21.33 -12.36 1.25
C PHE A 145 -21.75 -13.83 1.30
N VAL A 146 -20.78 -14.73 1.14
CA VAL A 146 -20.97 -16.19 1.09
C VAL A 146 -19.95 -16.82 2.03
N GLY A 147 -20.35 -17.04 3.28
CA GLY A 147 -19.41 -17.41 4.34
C GLY A 147 -18.33 -16.34 4.54
N ASP A 148 -17.07 -16.72 4.30
CA ASP A 148 -15.87 -15.88 4.38
C ASP A 148 -15.45 -15.26 3.03
N ARG A 149 -16.27 -15.42 1.98
CA ARG A 149 -15.98 -14.96 0.62
C ARG A 149 -17.03 -13.97 0.12
N CYS A 150 -16.71 -13.28 -0.96
CA CYS A 150 -17.61 -12.36 -1.64
C CYS A 150 -17.90 -12.79 -3.09
N ARG A 151 -19.18 -12.82 -3.46
CA ARG A 151 -19.62 -12.94 -4.85
C ARG A 151 -19.94 -11.56 -5.40
N VAL A 152 -19.31 -11.19 -6.51
CA VAL A 152 -19.57 -9.93 -7.22
C VAL A 152 -20.50 -10.19 -8.41
N SER A 153 -21.55 -9.39 -8.57
CA SER A 153 -22.49 -9.50 -9.69
C SER A 153 -22.99 -8.14 -10.17
N GLY A 154 -23.44 -8.05 -11.41
CA GLY A 154 -23.88 -6.79 -12.04
C GLY A 154 -25.39 -6.65 -12.20
N GLN A 155 -25.92 -5.44 -12.05
CA GLN A 155 -27.30 -5.08 -12.37
C GLN A 155 -27.39 -3.86 -13.29
N GLN A 156 -28.40 -3.84 -14.16
CA GLN A 156 -28.61 -2.75 -15.14
C GLN A 156 -29.38 -1.57 -14.56
N GLU A 157 -30.15 -1.77 -13.49
CA GLU A 157 -30.95 -0.75 -12.84
C GLU A 157 -30.68 -0.77 -11.34
N VAL A 158 -30.61 0.41 -10.74
CA VAL A 158 -30.49 0.56 -9.28
C VAL A 158 -31.81 0.10 -8.63
N PRO A 159 -31.79 -0.86 -7.68
CA PRO A 159 -33.00 -1.26 -6.99
C PRO A 159 -33.66 -0.07 -6.28
N ALA A 160 -35.00 -0.08 -6.20
CA ALA A 160 -35.72 1.01 -5.53
C ALA A 160 -35.51 0.98 -4.02
N VAL A 161 -35.45 2.16 -3.40
CA VAL A 161 -35.40 2.32 -1.94
C VAL A 161 -36.61 1.65 -1.29
N ASP A 162 -36.36 0.64 -0.46
CA ASP A 162 -37.38 0.00 0.37
C ASP A 162 -37.48 0.72 1.72
N GLN A 163 -38.51 1.54 1.89
CA GLN A 163 -38.71 2.33 3.11
C GLN A 163 -38.71 1.48 4.38
N ARG A 164 -39.20 0.23 4.31
CA ARG A 164 -39.21 -0.65 5.47
C ARG A 164 -37.79 -1.03 5.93
N THR A 165 -36.87 -1.21 4.99
CA THR A 165 -35.46 -1.47 5.28
C THR A 165 -34.79 -0.21 5.84
N ALA A 166 -35.05 0.96 5.24
CA ALA A 166 -34.58 2.25 5.75
C ALA A 166 -35.04 2.52 7.20
N ASP A 167 -36.35 2.36 7.48
CA ASP A 167 -36.92 2.56 8.82
C ASP A 167 -36.28 1.64 9.87
N ARG A 168 -35.88 0.41 9.47
CA ARG A 168 -35.23 -0.56 10.37
C ARG A 168 -33.78 -0.18 10.67
N LEU A 169 -33.05 0.34 9.68
CA LEU A 169 -31.70 0.86 9.89
C LEU A 169 -31.75 2.07 10.83
N ALA A 170 -32.70 3.00 10.63
CA ALA A 170 -32.93 4.13 11.53
C ALA A 170 -33.31 3.71 12.96
N GLU A 171 -34.18 2.72 13.13
CA GLU A 171 -34.52 2.18 14.47
C GLU A 171 -33.29 1.62 15.18
N VAL A 172 -32.40 0.94 14.47
CA VAL A 172 -31.18 0.35 15.05
C VAL A 172 -30.18 1.44 15.39
N HIS A 173 -29.97 2.43 14.51
CA HIS A 173 -29.11 3.58 14.79
C HIS A 173 -29.53 4.30 16.07
N GLU A 174 -30.83 4.56 16.26
CA GLU A 174 -31.35 5.19 17.48
C GLU A 174 -31.00 4.39 18.75
N LEU A 175 -31.06 3.06 18.67
CA LEU A 175 -30.69 2.19 19.79
C LEU A 175 -29.18 2.26 20.10
N LEU A 176 -28.35 2.35 19.06
CA LEU A 176 -26.89 2.42 19.21
C LEU A 176 -26.42 3.80 19.66
N ARG A 177 -27.14 4.87 19.31
CA ARG A 177 -26.81 6.26 19.70
C ARG A 177 -26.86 6.50 21.22
N GLU A 178 -27.53 5.63 21.97
CA GLU A 178 -27.51 5.70 23.44
C GLU A 178 -26.16 5.25 24.04
N GLN A 179 -25.24 4.73 23.22
CA GLN A 179 -23.88 4.34 23.61
C GLN A 179 -22.90 5.54 23.55
N PRO A 180 -21.81 5.52 24.34
CA PRO A 180 -20.83 6.61 24.36
C PRO A 180 -19.91 6.67 23.11
N VAL A 181 -20.04 5.71 22.19
CA VAL A 181 -19.20 5.59 20.99
C VAL A 181 -20.03 5.97 19.75
N PRO A 182 -19.45 6.71 18.77
CA PRO A 182 -20.13 6.98 17.50
C PRO A 182 -20.51 5.69 16.77
N VAL A 183 -21.70 5.67 16.17
CA VAL A 183 -22.20 4.49 15.45
C VAL A 183 -21.47 4.36 14.12
N ASP A 184 -20.72 3.28 13.95
CA ASP A 184 -20.05 2.94 12.70
C ASP A 184 -21.01 2.20 11.73
N VAL A 185 -20.79 2.32 10.42
CA VAL A 185 -21.61 1.67 9.38
C VAL A 185 -21.58 0.14 9.46
N VAL A 186 -20.43 -0.45 9.81
CA VAL A 186 -20.25 -1.88 10.08
C VAL A 186 -21.10 -2.27 11.29
N GLU A 187 -20.96 -1.55 12.40
CA GLU A 187 -21.70 -1.83 13.64
C GLU A 187 -23.21 -1.76 13.39
N LEU A 188 -23.66 -0.73 12.70
CA LEU A 188 -25.07 -0.56 12.34
C LEU A 188 -25.60 -1.74 11.54
N VAL A 189 -24.87 -2.19 10.50
CA VAL A 189 -25.28 -3.33 9.66
C VAL A 189 -25.32 -4.61 10.49
N MET A 190 -24.33 -4.84 11.36
CA MET A 190 -24.26 -6.02 12.22
C MET A 190 -25.42 -6.10 13.20
N GLU A 191 -25.71 -4.99 13.88
CA GLU A 191 -26.81 -4.88 14.83
C GLU A 191 -28.16 -5.00 14.15
N ALA A 192 -28.30 -4.39 12.97
CA ALA A 192 -29.50 -4.48 12.18
C ALA A 192 -29.74 -5.92 11.70
N ARG A 193 -28.70 -6.66 11.31
CA ARG A 193 -28.77 -8.09 10.97
C ARG A 193 -29.07 -8.97 12.19
N ALA A 194 -28.53 -8.65 13.36
CA ALA A 194 -28.82 -9.37 14.60
C ALA A 194 -30.29 -9.25 15.01
N ARG A 195 -30.88 -8.06 14.82
CA ARG A 195 -32.28 -7.79 15.09
C ARG A 195 -33.20 -8.28 13.97
N TYR A 196 -32.75 -8.18 12.73
CA TYR A 196 -33.47 -8.50 11.51
C TYR A 196 -32.65 -9.42 10.60
N PRO A 197 -32.64 -10.75 10.83
CA PRO A 197 -31.75 -11.71 10.14
C PRO A 197 -31.90 -11.84 8.61
N ARG A 198 -32.88 -11.16 8.01
CA ARG A 198 -33.08 -11.11 6.54
C ARG A 198 -32.92 -9.71 5.96
N LEU A 199 -32.55 -8.73 6.79
CA LEU A 199 -32.24 -7.40 6.30
C LEU A 199 -31.07 -7.51 5.34
N LEU A 200 -31.14 -6.81 4.20
CA LEU A 200 -30.11 -6.83 3.17
C LEU A 200 -29.75 -8.23 2.66
N SER A 201 -30.70 -9.18 2.67
CA SER A 201 -30.46 -10.55 2.13
C SER A 201 -30.77 -10.69 0.63
N GLU A 202 -31.26 -9.61 0.03
CA GLU A 202 -31.52 -9.48 -1.39
C GLU A 202 -30.98 -8.10 -1.84
N PRO A 203 -30.70 -7.87 -3.13
CA PRO A 203 -30.22 -6.59 -3.61
C PRO A 203 -31.23 -5.46 -3.32
N HIS A 204 -30.77 -4.42 -2.63
CA HIS A 204 -31.55 -3.22 -2.33
C HIS A 204 -30.90 -1.98 -2.97
N ALA A 205 -31.52 -0.81 -2.81
CA ALA A 205 -30.85 0.44 -3.14
C ALA A 205 -29.51 0.53 -2.38
N PRO A 206 -28.52 1.28 -2.91
CA PRO A 206 -27.25 1.52 -2.22
C PRO A 206 -27.45 1.93 -0.77
N LEU A 207 -26.55 1.50 0.11
CA LEU A 207 -26.70 1.66 1.56
C LEU A 207 -26.86 3.14 1.92
N ALA A 208 -26.09 4.03 1.28
CA ALA A 208 -26.22 5.47 1.38
C ALA A 208 -27.66 5.96 1.14
N GLN A 209 -28.32 5.45 0.10
CA GLN A 209 -29.69 5.83 -0.25
C GLN A 209 -30.72 5.28 0.75
N LEU A 210 -30.49 4.08 1.29
CA LEU A 210 -31.33 3.50 2.35
C LEU A 210 -31.21 4.29 3.65
N LEU A 211 -29.99 4.67 4.03
CA LEU A 211 -29.71 5.48 5.21
C LEU A 211 -30.35 6.88 5.07
N ALA A 212 -30.16 7.55 3.93
CA ALA A 212 -30.78 8.85 3.65
C ALA A 212 -32.32 8.80 3.72
N ALA A 213 -32.93 7.71 3.23
CA ALA A 213 -34.38 7.52 3.35
C ALA A 213 -34.88 7.29 4.80
N GLY A 214 -33.97 6.91 5.69
CA GLY A 214 -34.18 6.81 7.14
C GLY A 214 -33.85 8.10 7.92
N GLY A 215 -33.38 9.16 7.23
CA GLY A 215 -32.91 10.40 7.87
C GLY A 215 -31.51 10.30 8.45
N LEU A 216 -30.68 9.43 7.88
CA LEU A 216 -29.29 9.18 8.27
C LEU A 216 -28.34 9.47 7.11
N ARG A 217 -27.09 9.77 7.44
CA ARG A 217 -26.01 10.02 6.47
C ARG A 217 -24.71 9.43 6.99
N VAL A 218 -23.78 9.12 6.09
CA VAL A 218 -22.47 8.58 6.45
C VAL A 218 -21.40 9.67 6.28
N VAL A 219 -20.48 9.77 7.24
CA VAL A 219 -19.29 10.62 7.17
C VAL A 219 -18.12 9.84 7.78
N ASP A 220 -17.09 9.54 6.99
CA ASP A 220 -15.91 8.78 7.41
C ASP A 220 -16.29 7.50 8.17
N ASP A 221 -17.13 6.67 7.52
CA ASP A 221 -17.72 5.42 8.02
C ASP A 221 -18.66 5.54 9.23
N ARG A 222 -18.83 6.74 9.81
CA ARG A 222 -19.77 7.00 10.90
C ARG A 222 -21.16 7.32 10.37
N VAL A 223 -22.18 6.72 10.97
CA VAL A 223 -23.58 6.98 10.64
C VAL A 223 -24.14 8.02 11.59
N LEU A 224 -24.59 9.14 11.03
CA LEU A 224 -25.15 10.27 11.77
C LEU A 224 -26.61 10.50 11.41
N ALA A 225 -27.35 11.13 12.32
CA ALA A 225 -28.64 11.72 11.95
C ALA A 225 -28.43 12.96 11.06
N ASP A 226 -29.37 13.26 10.17
CA ASP A 226 -29.27 14.41 9.26
C ASP A 226 -29.09 15.77 9.97
N ASP A 227 -29.57 15.89 11.21
CA ASP A 227 -29.48 17.09 12.04
C ASP A 227 -28.26 17.13 12.96
N GLU A 228 -27.47 16.06 13.00
CA GLU A 228 -26.22 15.96 13.76
C GLU A 228 -25.08 16.63 12.98
N PRO A 229 -24.18 17.41 13.62
CA PRO A 229 -23.02 18.00 12.94
C PRO A 229 -22.02 16.93 12.48
N ASP A 230 -21.27 17.21 11.40
CA ASP A 230 -20.20 16.30 10.92
C ASP A 230 -19.18 16.01 12.03
N PRO A 231 -18.73 14.76 12.20
CA PRO A 231 -17.63 14.45 13.08
C PRO A 231 -16.34 15.03 12.48
N ASP A 232 -15.36 15.36 13.31
CA ASP A 232 -14.00 15.62 12.80
C ASP A 232 -13.44 14.26 12.30
N PRO A 233 -13.05 14.10 11.02
CA PRO A 233 -12.66 12.82 10.39
C PRO A 233 -11.50 12.09 11.08
N TYR A 234 -10.70 12.84 11.82
CA TYR A 234 -9.62 12.36 12.65
C TYR A 234 -9.93 12.89 14.04
N ASP A 235 -10.44 12.04 14.93
CA ASP A 235 -10.47 12.34 16.36
C ASP A 235 -9.29 11.61 17.02
N PRO A 236 -8.05 12.13 16.91
CA PRO A 236 -6.89 11.54 17.58
C PRO A 236 -7.05 11.52 19.09
N PHE A 237 -8.01 12.26 19.65
CA PHE A 237 -8.36 12.16 21.06
C PHE A 237 -9.09 10.84 21.37
N ALA A 238 -9.86 10.26 20.45
CA ALA A 238 -10.53 8.99 20.67
C ALA A 238 -9.54 7.85 20.97
N HIS A 239 -8.38 7.83 20.31
CA HIS A 239 -7.34 6.81 20.52
C HIS A 239 -6.63 6.90 21.88
N ILE A 240 -6.70 8.05 22.55
CA ILE A 240 -6.09 8.24 23.87
C ILE A 240 -7.09 8.07 25.01
N GLU A 241 -8.40 8.01 24.74
CA GLU A 241 -9.40 7.78 25.80
C GLU A 241 -9.13 6.46 26.55
N ASP A 242 -8.75 5.40 25.83
CA ASP A 242 -8.39 4.12 26.44
C ASP A 242 -7.09 4.20 27.24
N HIS A 243 -6.07 4.89 26.72
CA HIS A 243 -4.83 5.16 27.46
C HIS A 243 -5.07 5.95 28.77
N LEU A 244 -5.95 6.96 28.73
CA LEU A 244 -6.34 7.72 29.91
C LEU A 244 -7.04 6.86 30.96
N ARG A 245 -7.83 5.87 30.54
CA ARG A 245 -8.47 4.90 31.45
C ARG A 245 -7.44 3.92 32.00
N ASP A 246 -6.62 3.32 31.15
CA ASP A 246 -5.75 2.20 31.49
C ASP A 246 -4.50 2.61 32.25
N ASP A 247 -3.79 3.64 31.78
CA ASP A 247 -2.49 4.05 32.33
C ASP A 247 -2.61 5.14 33.39
N HIS A 248 -3.68 5.95 33.34
CA HIS A 248 -3.93 7.02 34.31
C HIS A 248 -5.04 6.72 35.31
N GLY A 249 -5.83 5.66 35.09
CA GLY A 249 -6.91 5.24 35.99
C GLY A 249 -8.02 6.27 36.10
N LEU A 250 -8.23 7.11 35.06
CA LEU A 250 -9.30 8.09 35.03
C LEU A 250 -10.65 7.40 34.80
N ASP A 251 -11.68 7.88 35.47
CA ASP A 251 -13.06 7.46 35.19
C ASP A 251 -13.66 8.21 33.99
N ASP A 252 -14.83 7.77 33.51
CA ASP A 252 -15.46 8.35 32.32
C ASP A 252 -15.78 9.85 32.46
N ASP A 253 -16.10 10.31 33.68
CA ASP A 253 -16.35 11.72 33.96
C ASP A 253 -15.03 12.52 33.88
N GLU A 254 -13.93 11.96 34.39
CA GLU A 254 -12.60 12.56 34.31
C GLU A 254 -12.05 12.60 32.87
N VAL A 255 -12.28 11.55 32.07
CA VAL A 255 -11.92 11.53 30.63
C VAL A 255 -12.72 12.59 29.86
N ALA A 256 -14.03 12.70 30.13
CA ALA A 256 -14.88 13.74 29.54
C ALA A 256 -14.40 15.16 29.90
N ASP A 257 -13.94 15.38 31.12
CA ASP A 257 -13.34 16.65 31.55
C ASP A 257 -12.04 16.97 30.79
N VAL A 258 -11.19 15.98 30.50
CA VAL A 258 -9.97 16.17 29.69
C VAL A 258 -10.33 16.49 28.24
N ARG A 259 -11.32 15.80 27.66
CA ARG A 259 -11.82 16.07 26.29
C ARG A 259 -12.40 17.46 26.15
N LEU A 260 -13.19 17.91 27.13
CA LEU A 260 -13.71 19.29 27.17
C LEU A 260 -12.58 20.33 27.20
N VAL A 261 -11.50 20.05 27.91
CA VAL A 261 -10.31 20.91 27.93
C VAL A 261 -9.60 20.91 26.57
N HIS A 262 -9.44 19.74 25.95
CA HIS A 262 -8.87 19.59 24.61
C HIS A 262 -9.65 20.41 23.57
N ASP A 263 -10.98 20.25 23.50
CA ASP A 263 -11.85 20.99 22.58
C ASP A 263 -11.82 22.50 22.80
N ALA A 264 -11.76 22.94 24.05
CA ALA A 264 -11.63 24.36 24.38
C ALA A 264 -10.29 24.94 23.89
N VAL A 265 -9.21 24.16 23.96
CA VAL A 265 -7.89 24.54 23.43
C VAL A 265 -7.92 24.57 21.90
N ARG A 266 -8.46 23.54 21.23
CA ARG A 266 -8.64 23.49 19.77
C ARG A 266 -9.41 24.70 19.25
N THR A 267 -10.58 24.99 19.82
CA THR A 267 -11.40 26.16 19.48
C THR A 267 -10.63 27.48 19.66
N THR A 268 -9.80 27.58 20.70
CA THR A 268 -8.97 28.77 20.94
C THR A 268 -7.89 28.93 19.87
N LEU A 269 -7.28 27.82 19.45
CA LEU A 269 -6.23 27.79 18.42
C LEU A 269 -6.79 28.13 17.04
N GLU A 270 -8.01 27.68 16.71
CA GLU A 270 -8.72 28.09 15.49
C GLU A 270 -8.92 29.61 15.43
N ARG A 271 -9.43 30.21 16.51
CA ARG A 271 -9.60 31.67 16.60
C ARG A 271 -8.28 32.43 16.47
N LEU A 272 -7.23 31.93 17.12
CA LEU A 272 -5.88 32.49 17.00
C LEU A 272 -5.36 32.40 15.56
N SER A 273 -5.55 31.26 14.90
CA SER A 273 -5.16 31.03 13.51
C SER A 273 -5.89 31.98 12.56
N ASP A 274 -7.20 32.16 12.73
CA ASP A 274 -7.99 33.10 11.91
C ASP A 274 -7.55 34.56 12.09
N ALA A 275 -7.29 34.98 13.33
CA ALA A 275 -6.75 36.30 13.63
C ALA A 275 -5.34 36.51 13.05
N LEU A 276 -4.51 35.46 13.02
CA LEU A 276 -3.19 35.49 12.37
C LEU A 276 -3.31 35.56 10.84
N ARG A 277 -4.31 34.89 10.25
CA ARG A 277 -4.60 34.94 8.80
C ARG A 277 -5.00 36.35 8.37
N GLU A 278 -5.97 36.97 9.05
CA GLU A 278 -6.42 38.35 8.75
C GLU A 278 -5.28 39.37 8.83
N ARG A 279 -4.33 39.14 9.74
CA ARG A 279 -3.08 39.91 9.89
C ARG A 279 -2.14 39.80 8.69
N LEU A 280 -1.94 38.60 8.16
CA LEU A 280 -1.06 38.37 7.01
C LEU A 280 -1.63 39.04 5.74
N ASP A 281 -2.96 39.15 5.64
CA ASP A 281 -3.65 39.81 4.53
C ASP A 281 -3.66 41.35 4.64
N THR A 282 -3.61 41.92 5.85
CA THR A 282 -3.58 43.38 6.08
C THR A 282 -2.16 43.94 6.13
N ALA A 283 -1.48 43.94 4.98
CA ALA A 283 -0.15 44.53 4.82
C ALA A 283 -0.14 46.06 5.07
N GLY A 284 0.12 46.49 6.32
CA GLY A 284 0.39 47.90 6.64
C GLY A 284 0.12 48.39 8.07
N GLY A 285 -0.39 47.57 8.99
CA GLY A 285 -0.62 47.95 10.39
C GLY A 285 0.55 47.65 11.35
N GLU A 286 0.59 48.32 12.50
CA GLU A 286 1.48 47.95 13.62
C GLU A 286 1.03 46.58 14.15
N VAL A 287 1.85 45.55 13.94
CA VAL A 287 1.50 44.16 14.23
C VAL A 287 1.51 43.92 15.75
N PRO A 288 0.38 43.56 16.39
CA PRO A 288 0.37 43.22 17.81
C PRO A 288 1.28 42.01 18.08
N THR A 289 2.05 42.02 19.16
CA THR A 289 2.84 40.85 19.57
C THR A 289 1.90 39.68 19.90
N PRO A 290 2.39 38.43 19.83
CA PRO A 290 1.61 37.26 20.24
C PRO A 290 1.03 37.39 21.66
N GLU A 291 1.78 38.00 22.57
CA GLU A 291 1.33 38.34 23.92
C GLU A 291 0.19 39.37 23.93
N GLN A 292 0.19 40.33 22.99
CA GLN A 292 -0.90 41.30 22.82
C GLN A 292 -2.15 40.64 22.23
N LEU A 293 -2.00 39.71 21.28
CA LEU A 293 -3.10 38.93 20.71
C LEU A 293 -3.72 37.98 21.75
N PHE A 294 -2.89 37.26 22.47
CA PHE A 294 -3.35 36.41 23.58
C PHE A 294 -4.05 37.25 24.64
N SER A 295 -3.49 38.42 24.99
CA SER A 295 -4.11 39.35 25.95
C SER A 295 -5.41 39.97 25.43
N SER A 296 -5.56 40.20 24.13
CA SER A 296 -6.80 40.73 23.53
C SER A 296 -7.89 39.66 23.43
N LEU A 297 -7.53 38.43 23.07
CA LEU A 297 -8.45 37.28 23.10
C LEU A 297 -8.93 36.97 24.51
N LEU A 298 -8.06 37.12 25.53
CA LEU A 298 -8.46 37.06 26.94
C LEU A 298 -9.41 38.21 27.35
N ALA A 299 -9.52 39.27 26.55
CA ALA A 299 -10.30 40.47 26.83
C ALA A 299 -11.58 40.60 25.99
N GLU A 300 -11.81 39.76 24.98
CA GLU A 300 -13.02 39.77 24.15
C GLU A 300 -14.17 38.97 24.79
N PRO A 301 -15.41 39.47 24.80
CA PRO A 301 -16.58 38.70 25.24
C PRO A 301 -16.94 37.63 24.19
N ALA A 302 -17.42 36.47 24.64
CA ALA A 302 -17.88 35.40 23.76
C ALA A 302 -19.00 35.87 22.80
N PRO A 303 -19.06 35.36 21.55
CA PRO A 303 -20.18 35.66 20.65
C PRO A 303 -21.50 35.11 21.24
N ASP A 304 -22.55 35.93 21.21
CA ASP A 304 -23.88 35.59 21.69
C ASP A 304 -24.38 34.28 21.04
N ALA A 305 -24.63 33.26 21.85
CA ALA A 305 -25.38 32.08 21.44
C ALA A 305 -26.78 32.51 20.99
N ALA A 306 -27.24 31.92 19.88
CA ALA A 306 -28.55 32.18 19.28
C ALA A 306 -29.71 32.12 20.30
N GLU A 307 -30.72 32.96 20.08
CA GLU A 307 -31.85 33.22 20.98
C GLU A 307 -32.54 31.92 21.49
N PRO A 308 -32.84 31.82 22.80
CA PRO A 308 -33.58 30.68 23.32
C PRO A 308 -35.07 30.78 22.96
N VAL A 309 -35.60 29.73 22.35
CA VAL A 309 -37.04 29.54 22.12
C VAL A 309 -37.66 28.91 23.37
N GLY A 310 -38.53 29.67 24.06
CA GLY A 310 -39.69 29.15 24.79
C GLY A 310 -39.47 28.64 26.22
N ASP A 311 -40.06 29.36 27.18
CA ASP A 311 -40.18 29.02 28.60
C ASP A 311 -41.00 27.72 28.84
N ASP A 312 -40.47 26.78 29.62
CA ASP A 312 -41.10 26.27 30.87
C ASP A 312 -40.16 25.33 31.67
N GLU A 313 -39.78 25.78 32.88
CA GLU A 313 -39.30 25.08 34.10
C GLU A 313 -38.25 23.94 33.95
N VAL A 314 -36.99 24.04 34.41
CA VAL A 314 -36.52 24.31 35.79
C VAL A 314 -35.12 24.93 35.78
N ALA A 315 -34.95 25.99 36.58
CA ALA A 315 -33.70 26.69 36.78
C ALA A 315 -32.68 25.90 37.64
N THR A 316 -31.46 25.73 37.13
CA THR A 316 -30.25 26.14 37.87
C THR A 316 -29.41 27.04 36.98
N THR A 317 -29.36 28.30 37.41
CA THR A 317 -28.72 29.45 36.81
C THR A 317 -27.20 29.35 36.74
N SER A 318 -26.65 29.51 35.54
CA SER A 318 -25.54 30.46 35.30
C SER A 318 -25.71 31.12 33.93
N GLN A 319 -26.67 32.02 33.84
CA GLN A 319 -26.63 33.14 32.91
C GLN A 319 -25.56 34.11 33.43
N ASP A 320 -24.31 33.91 33.04
CA ASP A 320 -23.27 34.93 33.08
C ASP A 320 -22.30 34.58 31.94
N GLY A 321 -22.26 35.44 30.92
CA GLY A 321 -21.23 35.44 29.88
C GLY A 321 -19.90 35.90 30.47
N ASP A 322 -19.36 35.09 31.38
CA ASP A 322 -18.14 35.37 32.10
C ASP A 322 -17.02 34.57 31.45
N ASN A 323 -15.95 35.27 31.03
CA ASN A 323 -14.67 34.73 30.55
C ASN A 323 -13.91 33.94 31.64
N ARG A 324 -14.64 33.21 32.49
CA ARG A 324 -14.16 32.53 33.69
C ARG A 324 -13.38 31.26 33.36
N TRP A 325 -13.65 30.62 32.23
CA TRP A 325 -12.84 29.52 31.70
C TRP A 325 -11.45 30.00 31.22
N LEU A 326 -11.35 31.22 30.68
CA LEU A 326 -10.08 31.84 30.26
C LEU A 326 -9.14 32.13 31.44
N ALA A 327 -9.69 32.44 32.62
CA ALA A 327 -8.91 32.51 33.87
C ALA A 327 -8.40 31.13 34.33
N GLY A 328 -9.03 30.05 33.87
CA GLY A 328 -8.64 28.66 34.10
C GLY A 328 -7.75 28.07 33.01
N LEU A 329 -7.58 28.74 31.85
CA LEU A 329 -6.86 28.22 30.69
C LEU A 329 -5.41 27.80 30.99
N PRO A 330 -4.59 28.56 31.74
CA PRO A 330 -3.26 28.09 32.15
C PRO A 330 -3.31 26.83 33.04
N SER A 331 -4.37 26.66 33.83
CA SER A 331 -4.57 25.47 34.65
C SER A 331 -5.12 24.30 33.84
N ALA A 332 -5.92 24.55 32.81
CA ALA A 332 -6.50 23.54 31.92
C ALA A 332 -5.44 23.01 30.95
N VAL A 333 -4.75 23.91 30.23
CA VAL A 333 -3.57 23.57 29.42
C VAL A 333 -2.48 22.94 30.28
N GLY A 334 -2.31 23.41 31.52
CA GLY A 334 -1.37 22.79 32.44
C GLY A 334 -1.72 21.36 32.85
N ARG A 335 -3.01 20.99 32.86
CA ARG A 335 -3.44 19.60 33.08
C ARG A 335 -3.19 18.76 31.83
N LEU A 336 -3.64 19.23 30.66
CA LEU A 336 -3.43 18.55 29.38
C LEU A 336 -1.93 18.28 29.12
N LEU A 337 -1.09 19.31 29.28
CA LEU A 337 0.35 19.19 29.05
C LEU A 337 1.08 18.43 30.15
N SER A 338 0.43 18.09 31.28
CA SER A 338 1.11 17.30 32.32
C SER A 338 1.39 15.87 31.87
N ASP A 339 0.69 15.43 30.81
CA ASP A 339 0.88 14.14 30.16
C ASP A 339 1.58 14.31 28.79
N GLU A 340 2.50 13.39 28.46
CA GLU A 340 3.28 13.43 27.21
C GLU A 340 2.45 12.98 26.01
N GLU A 341 1.60 11.97 26.15
CA GLU A 341 0.75 11.49 25.05
C GLU A 341 -0.36 12.49 24.74
N LEU A 342 -0.96 13.13 25.75
CA LEU A 342 -1.93 14.21 25.50
C LEU A 342 -1.32 15.42 24.79
N ALA A 343 -0.03 15.69 25.03
CA ALA A 343 0.69 16.72 24.29
C ALA A 343 0.91 16.32 22.83
N LEU A 344 1.15 15.04 22.55
CA LEU A 344 1.24 14.51 21.19
C LEU A 344 -0.11 14.60 20.46
N VAL A 345 -1.20 14.19 21.09
CA VAL A 345 -2.56 14.34 20.53
C VAL A 345 -2.85 15.80 20.19
N LEU A 346 -2.52 16.74 21.08
CA LEU A 346 -2.71 18.17 20.78
C LEU A 346 -1.90 18.63 19.56
N LEU A 347 -0.71 18.06 19.33
CA LEU A 347 0.08 18.34 18.14
C LEU A 347 -0.59 17.75 16.90
N GLU A 348 -1.01 16.50 16.94
CA GLU A 348 -1.59 15.77 15.80
C GLU A 348 -2.96 16.35 15.41
N ASP A 349 -3.86 16.51 16.39
CA ASP A 349 -5.22 17.04 16.26
C ASP A 349 -5.23 18.48 15.73
N VAL A 350 -4.50 19.37 16.40
CA VAL A 350 -4.63 20.79 16.14
C VAL A 350 -3.75 21.22 14.98
N VAL A 351 -2.62 20.55 14.75
CA VAL A 351 -1.72 20.95 13.67
C VAL A 351 -2.12 20.35 12.34
N ALA A 352 -2.39 19.04 12.21
CA ALA A 352 -2.87 18.36 10.98
C ALA A 352 -2.45 19.01 9.64
N GLY A 353 -1.15 19.32 9.46
CA GLY A 353 -0.62 19.96 8.23
C GLY A 353 -0.91 21.47 8.04
N HIS A 354 -1.54 22.14 8.99
CA HIS A 354 -1.87 23.57 8.95
C HIS A 354 -0.80 24.44 9.64
N ALA A 355 0.11 25.02 8.86
CA ALA A 355 1.16 25.91 9.34
C ALA A 355 0.67 27.05 10.25
N LEU A 356 -0.49 27.66 9.96
CA LEU A 356 -1.05 28.73 10.80
C LEU A 356 -1.53 28.24 12.18
N ARG A 357 -2.07 27.02 12.27
CA ARG A 357 -2.45 26.40 13.55
C ARG A 357 -1.22 26.00 14.34
N ALA A 358 -0.18 25.47 13.69
CA ALA A 358 1.12 25.23 14.31
C ALA A 358 1.72 26.52 14.90
N MET A 359 1.70 27.63 14.15
CA MET A 359 2.14 28.93 14.65
C MET A 359 1.34 29.38 15.87
N ALA A 360 0.00 29.28 15.81
CA ALA A 360 -0.88 29.64 16.92
C ALA A 360 -0.58 28.82 18.19
N LEU A 361 -0.39 27.51 18.04
CA LEU A 361 -0.02 26.60 19.12
C LEU A 361 1.33 27.00 19.74
N GLY A 362 2.35 27.22 18.90
CA GLY A 362 3.69 27.62 19.31
C GLY A 362 3.71 28.90 20.13
N GLU A 363 2.92 29.90 19.70
CA GLU A 363 2.77 31.17 20.43
C GLU A 363 2.02 31.00 21.76
N MET A 364 0.94 30.21 21.77
CA MET A 364 0.18 29.92 22.97
C MET A 364 1.06 29.23 24.02
N VAL A 365 1.78 28.16 23.66
CA VAL A 365 2.65 27.45 24.62
C VAL A 365 3.84 28.30 25.07
N ALA A 366 4.39 29.18 24.21
CA ALA A 366 5.46 30.10 24.60
C ALA A 366 5.02 31.08 25.70
N VAL A 367 3.77 31.56 25.63
CA VAL A 367 3.16 32.43 26.65
C VAL A 367 2.83 31.63 27.91
N LEU A 368 2.36 30.39 27.79
CA LEU A 368 1.91 29.58 28.92
C LEU A 368 3.05 28.92 29.70
N GLU A 369 4.14 28.46 29.06
CA GLU A 369 5.23 27.69 29.71
C GLU A 369 5.72 28.30 31.04
N PRO A 370 5.99 29.62 31.16
CA PRO A 370 6.47 30.20 32.42
C PRO A 370 5.43 30.20 33.55
N ARG A 371 4.15 30.00 33.23
CA ARG A 371 3.01 30.02 34.16
C ARG A 371 2.59 28.61 34.60
N LEU A 372 3.05 27.57 33.90
CA LEU A 372 2.77 26.19 34.25
C LEU A 372 3.50 25.79 35.54
N GLY A 373 2.80 25.09 36.44
CA GLY A 373 3.35 24.65 37.71
C GLY A 373 4.28 23.43 37.58
N PRO A 374 3.79 22.29 37.06
CA PRO A 374 4.56 21.05 36.94
C PRO A 374 5.76 21.17 35.99
N ARG A 375 6.85 20.44 36.28
CA ARG A 375 8.03 20.42 35.41
C ARG A 375 7.77 19.68 34.09
N HIS A 376 7.06 18.55 34.14
CA HIS A 376 6.66 17.77 32.96
C HIS A 376 5.78 18.62 32.02
N ALA A 377 4.77 19.32 32.54
CA ALA A 377 3.96 20.26 31.75
C ALA A 377 4.78 21.35 31.04
N ARG A 378 5.84 21.83 31.68
CA ARG A 378 6.76 22.79 31.06
C ARG A 378 7.69 22.15 30.03
N ALA A 379 8.08 20.89 30.24
CA ALA A 379 8.88 20.14 29.30
C ALA A 379 8.07 19.88 28.02
N ASN A 380 6.82 19.41 28.15
CA ASN A 380 5.90 19.17 27.04
C ASN A 380 5.58 20.47 26.29
N ALA A 381 5.38 21.59 27.00
CA ALA A 381 5.24 22.90 26.38
C ALA A 381 6.48 23.33 25.58
N ALA A 382 7.70 23.06 26.08
CA ALA A 382 8.94 23.35 25.38
C ALA A 382 9.13 22.44 24.15
N TRP A 383 8.78 21.16 24.25
CA TRP A 383 8.79 20.22 23.15
C TRP A 383 7.77 20.59 22.06
N LEU A 384 6.51 20.87 22.41
CA LEU A 384 5.48 21.37 21.48
C LEU A 384 5.93 22.63 20.74
N ARG A 385 6.58 23.54 21.46
CA ARG A 385 7.16 24.75 20.84
C ARG A 385 8.28 24.42 19.86
N ALA A 386 9.08 23.38 20.11
CA ALA A 386 10.07 22.91 19.16
C ALA A 386 9.40 22.34 17.91
N ARG A 387 8.39 21.49 18.07
CA ARG A 387 7.63 20.87 16.97
C ARG A 387 6.90 21.88 16.10
N THR A 388 6.31 22.91 16.70
CA THR A 388 5.64 23.98 15.95
C THR A 388 6.61 24.84 15.14
N LEU A 389 7.85 25.05 15.60
CA LEU A 389 8.88 25.71 14.78
C LEU A 389 9.30 24.86 13.59
N GLU A 390 9.35 23.54 13.76
CA GLU A 390 9.60 22.61 12.65
C GLU A 390 8.46 22.68 11.63
N LEU A 391 7.21 22.56 12.07
CA LEU A 391 6.05 22.45 11.19
C LEU A 391 5.63 23.77 10.51
N ALA A 392 5.82 24.91 11.17
CA ALA A 392 5.35 26.20 10.64
C ALA A 392 6.40 26.98 9.85
N ALA A 393 7.68 26.77 10.15
CA ALA A 393 8.74 27.67 9.73
C ALA A 393 10.03 26.95 9.31
N ASP A 394 10.03 25.61 9.35
CA ASP A 394 11.21 24.77 9.11
C ASP A 394 12.44 25.20 9.93
N ASP A 395 12.20 25.81 11.11
CA ASP A 395 13.26 26.38 11.95
C ASP A 395 13.83 25.33 12.91
N HIS A 396 14.52 24.36 12.34
CA HIS A 396 15.23 23.34 13.10
C HIS A 396 16.36 23.94 13.97
N ALA A 397 16.96 25.06 13.58
CA ALA A 397 17.98 25.70 14.40
C ALA A 397 17.39 26.30 15.69
N GLY A 398 16.17 26.85 15.61
CA GLY A 398 15.40 27.39 16.73
C GLY A 398 14.72 26.30 17.58
N ALA A 399 14.38 25.15 17.01
CA ALA A 399 13.79 24.02 17.72
C ALA A 399 14.77 23.34 18.70
N GLU A 400 16.05 23.19 18.31
CA GLU A 400 17.04 22.44 19.10
C GLU A 400 17.28 22.96 20.54
N PRO A 401 17.39 24.28 20.80
CA PRO A 401 17.46 24.80 22.17
C PRO A 401 16.20 24.49 22.99
N LEU A 402 15.03 24.40 22.37
CA LEU A 402 13.77 24.08 23.03
C LEU A 402 13.70 22.59 23.39
N LEU A 403 14.18 21.70 22.52
CA LEU A 403 14.34 20.27 22.85
C LEU A 403 15.30 20.06 24.02
N ARG A 404 16.42 20.78 24.05
CA ARG A 404 17.32 20.77 25.23
C ARG A 404 16.63 21.31 26.47
N ARG A 405 15.80 22.34 26.32
CA ARG A 405 15.04 22.91 27.43
C ARG A 405 14.04 21.91 27.99
N ALA A 406 13.35 21.15 27.14
CA ALA A 406 12.48 20.05 27.55
C ALA A 406 13.26 19.04 28.40
N LEU A 407 14.42 18.57 27.92
CA LEU A 407 15.26 17.61 28.65
C LEU A 407 15.93 18.16 29.92
N GLU A 408 16.12 19.48 30.03
CA GLU A 408 16.54 20.11 31.28
C GLU A 408 15.44 20.11 32.34
N LEU A 409 14.18 20.20 31.91
CA LEU A 409 13.00 20.22 32.78
C LEU A 409 12.58 18.82 33.17
N ASP A 410 12.60 17.91 32.21
CA ASP A 410 12.30 16.50 32.34
C ASP A 410 13.30 15.66 31.53
N PRO A 411 14.31 15.08 32.20
CA PRO A 411 15.32 14.28 31.53
C PRO A 411 14.79 13.02 30.84
N ASP A 412 13.62 12.51 31.22
CA ASP A 412 13.09 11.22 30.76
C ASP A 412 11.99 11.37 29.70
N HIS A 413 11.71 12.61 29.26
CA HIS A 413 10.79 12.91 28.17
C HIS A 413 11.22 12.22 26.87
N LEU A 414 10.40 11.30 26.38
CA LEU A 414 10.71 10.37 25.30
C LEU A 414 10.87 11.10 23.97
N GLU A 415 9.85 11.86 23.58
CA GLU A 415 9.78 12.54 22.29
C GLU A 415 10.87 13.60 22.13
N ALA A 416 11.15 14.35 23.19
CA ALA A 416 12.25 15.31 23.20
C ALA A 416 13.62 14.62 23.08
N THR A 417 13.76 13.42 23.65
CA THR A 417 15.00 12.62 23.58
C THR A 417 15.23 12.10 22.17
N LEU A 418 14.21 11.53 21.53
CA LEU A 418 14.25 11.03 20.15
C LEU A 418 14.53 12.17 19.15
N ALA A 419 13.79 13.28 19.26
CA ALA A 419 13.99 14.45 18.39
C ALA A 419 15.39 15.04 18.54
N LEU A 420 15.88 15.24 19.77
CA LEU A 420 17.23 15.76 19.99
C LEU A 420 18.31 14.79 19.49
N ALA A 421 18.11 13.48 19.65
CA ALA A 421 19.02 12.48 19.14
C ALA A 421 19.15 12.58 17.61
N GLY A 422 18.03 12.69 16.88
CA GLY A 422 18.02 12.88 15.43
C GLY A 422 18.74 14.17 15.00
N TYR A 423 18.58 15.27 15.74
CA TYR A 423 19.29 16.52 15.44
C TYR A 423 20.81 16.42 15.67
N LEU A 424 21.21 15.74 16.74
CA LEU A 424 22.61 15.49 17.04
C LEU A 424 23.22 14.57 15.99
N ASP A 425 22.46 13.58 15.52
CA ASP A 425 22.81 12.71 14.42
C ASP A 425 23.05 13.52 13.12
N ASP A 426 22.07 14.31 12.69
CA ASP A 426 22.18 15.21 11.52
C ASP A 426 23.41 16.09 11.60
N ARG A 427 23.70 16.67 12.78
CA ARG A 427 24.89 17.51 13.04
C ARG A 427 26.23 16.78 13.01
N GLY A 428 26.24 15.46 12.82
CA GLY A 428 27.44 14.65 12.86
C GLY A 428 27.99 14.50 14.28
N ARG A 429 27.15 14.46 15.30
CA ARG A 429 27.52 14.33 16.73
C ARG A 429 27.20 12.93 17.26
N ALA A 430 27.68 11.89 16.58
CA ALA A 430 27.38 10.48 16.86
C ALA A 430 27.41 10.11 18.36
N GLY A 431 28.48 10.45 19.08
CA GLY A 431 28.59 10.12 20.50
C GLY A 431 27.56 10.82 21.39
N ALA A 432 27.13 12.03 21.04
CA ALA A 432 26.09 12.74 21.77
C ALA A 432 24.70 12.19 21.44
N ALA A 433 24.42 11.88 20.17
CA ALA A 433 23.19 11.23 19.73
C ALA A 433 23.02 9.85 20.40
N LEU A 434 24.06 9.02 20.36
CA LEU A 434 24.09 7.72 21.03
C LEU A 434 23.82 7.83 22.53
N THR A 435 24.38 8.85 23.20
CA THR A 435 24.12 9.08 24.63
C THR A 435 22.64 9.35 24.92
N GLN A 436 21.92 10.03 24.01
CA GLN A 436 20.47 10.21 24.16
C GLN A 436 19.74 8.89 23.92
N LEU A 437 20.03 8.20 22.82
CA LEU A 437 19.35 6.95 22.43
C LEU A 437 19.60 5.78 23.39
N GLN A 438 20.68 5.80 24.19
CA GLN A 438 20.94 4.79 25.22
C GLN A 438 19.97 4.82 26.40
N ARG A 439 19.15 5.89 26.50
CA ARG A 439 18.21 6.10 27.62
C ARG A 439 16.78 5.67 27.29
N VAL A 440 16.53 5.31 26.05
CA VAL A 440 15.19 5.01 25.50
C VAL A 440 15.19 3.55 25.04
N GLU A 441 14.04 2.90 25.01
CA GLU A 441 13.84 1.62 24.31
C GLU A 441 12.81 1.82 23.20
N GLY A 442 12.90 1.05 22.12
CA GLY A 442 12.01 1.18 20.98
C GLY A 442 12.42 0.29 19.81
N PRO A 443 11.47 -0.15 18.98
CA PRO A 443 11.75 -0.95 17.79
C PRO A 443 12.65 -0.17 16.82
N GLY A 444 13.54 -0.87 16.12
CA GLY A 444 14.41 -0.28 15.08
C GLY A 444 15.58 0.60 15.57
N LEU A 445 15.71 0.87 16.88
CA LEU A 445 16.80 1.73 17.39
C LEU A 445 18.18 1.06 17.42
N GLU A 446 18.24 -0.28 17.38
CA GLU A 446 19.51 -1.02 17.56
C GLU A 446 20.50 -0.76 16.43
N ASP A 447 20.04 -0.81 15.17
CA ASP A 447 20.89 -0.54 13.99
C ASP A 447 21.45 0.89 14.03
N THR A 448 20.59 1.84 14.40
CA THR A 448 20.98 3.24 14.59
C THR A 448 22.04 3.38 15.69
N ARG A 449 21.89 2.68 16.81
CA ARG A 449 22.88 2.68 17.90
C ARG A 449 24.20 2.06 17.48
N GLU A 450 24.17 0.92 16.78
CA GLU A 450 25.38 0.26 16.28
C GLU A 450 26.16 1.19 15.35
N LEU A 451 25.46 1.82 14.40
CA LEU A 451 26.02 2.79 13.47
C LEU A 451 26.64 3.98 14.21
N LEU A 452 25.89 4.62 15.12
CA LEU A 452 26.40 5.77 15.88
C LEU A 452 27.56 5.38 16.80
N ALA A 453 27.56 4.17 17.36
CA ALA A 453 28.67 3.64 18.17
C ALA A 453 29.96 3.49 17.36
N ARG A 454 29.88 3.15 16.07
CA ARG A 454 31.02 3.14 15.14
C ARG A 454 31.63 4.53 15.01
N TYR A 455 30.82 5.55 14.73
CA TYR A 455 31.30 6.92 14.49
C TYR A 455 31.61 7.71 15.78
N ALA A 456 31.08 7.30 16.93
CA ALA A 456 31.44 7.83 18.24
C ALA A 456 32.89 7.49 18.64
N ARG A 457 33.48 6.43 18.05
CA ARG A 457 34.90 6.08 18.24
C ARG A 457 35.79 6.96 17.38
N PRO A 458 37.01 7.31 17.84
CA PRO A 458 37.96 8.09 17.04
C PRO A 458 38.23 7.43 15.69
N GLY A 459 38.06 8.19 14.61
CA GLY A 459 38.32 7.74 13.25
C GLY A 459 39.81 7.66 12.90
N PRO A 460 40.14 7.17 11.70
CA PRO A 460 41.52 6.94 11.27
C PRO A 460 42.37 8.21 11.19
N ALA A 461 41.74 9.38 11.05
CA ALA A 461 42.38 10.69 11.04
C ALA A 461 42.12 11.48 12.34
N ALA A 462 41.88 10.80 13.48
CA ALA A 462 41.78 11.48 14.76
C ALA A 462 43.14 12.05 15.19
N ALA A 463 43.13 13.28 15.71
CA ALA A 463 44.33 13.97 16.21
C ALA A 463 44.07 14.56 17.61
N GLY A 464 45.14 14.94 18.32
CA GLY A 464 44.99 15.63 19.59
C GLY A 464 44.27 16.96 19.42
N ARG A 465 43.44 17.34 20.40
CA ARG A 465 42.53 18.51 20.32
C ARG A 465 43.20 19.82 19.90
N ASN A 466 44.47 20.03 20.26
CA ASN A 466 45.22 21.25 19.92
C ASN A 466 46.26 21.04 18.80
N ASP A 467 46.38 19.83 18.25
CA ASP A 467 47.32 19.52 17.17
C ASP A 467 46.86 20.14 15.85
N PRO A 468 47.77 20.36 14.88
CA PRO A 468 47.38 20.71 13.52
C PRO A 468 46.39 19.69 12.95
N CYS A 469 45.33 20.16 12.30
CA CYS A 469 44.28 19.30 11.77
C CYS A 469 44.84 18.40 10.65
N PRO A 470 44.59 17.08 10.69
CA PRO A 470 45.10 16.13 9.69
C PRO A 470 44.47 16.29 8.31
N CYS A 471 43.39 17.08 8.16
CA CYS A 471 42.82 17.43 6.85
C CYS A 471 43.70 18.41 6.03
N GLY A 472 44.84 18.85 6.57
CA GLY A 472 45.76 19.76 5.87
C GLY A 472 45.41 21.25 5.98
N SER A 473 44.37 21.62 6.73
CA SER A 473 43.94 23.03 6.87
C SER A 473 44.89 23.93 7.67
N GLY A 474 45.87 23.35 8.38
CA GLY A 474 46.79 24.07 9.27
C GLY A 474 46.16 24.68 10.53
N ARG A 475 44.84 24.57 10.71
CA ARG A 475 44.11 25.01 11.93
C ARG A 475 44.25 23.96 13.04
N LYS A 476 44.04 24.35 14.29
CA LYS A 476 43.94 23.38 15.41
C LYS A 476 42.77 22.43 15.17
N TYR A 477 42.95 21.13 15.41
CA TYR A 477 41.95 20.08 15.16
C TYR A 477 40.57 20.40 15.75
N LYS A 478 40.51 20.96 16.97
CA LYS A 478 39.27 21.40 17.62
C LYS A 478 38.45 22.47 16.89
N VAL A 479 39.09 23.24 16.02
CA VAL A 479 38.47 24.32 15.23
C VAL A 479 38.13 23.84 13.82
N CYS A 480 38.50 22.61 13.47
CA CYS A 480 38.36 22.04 12.14
C CYS A 480 37.61 20.70 12.24
N CYS A 481 38.26 19.57 11.98
CA CYS A 481 37.60 18.26 11.85
C CYS A 481 37.26 17.54 13.17
N GLN A 482 37.38 18.17 14.35
CA GLN A 482 37.00 17.51 15.61
C GLN A 482 35.53 17.06 15.62
N ARG A 483 34.65 17.76 14.88
CA ARG A 483 33.23 17.40 14.79
C ARG A 483 33.02 16.03 14.14
N SER A 484 33.80 15.67 13.11
CA SER A 484 33.73 14.35 12.49
C SER A 484 34.50 13.27 13.25
N ASN A 485 35.02 13.57 14.45
CA ASN A 485 35.80 12.66 15.29
C ASN A 485 36.98 11.97 14.56
N GLY A 486 37.47 12.56 13.46
CA GLY A 486 38.58 12.01 12.68
C GLY A 486 38.15 11.04 11.59
N TRP A 487 36.86 11.00 11.24
CA TRP A 487 36.32 10.29 10.08
C TRP A 487 36.32 11.21 8.85
N PRO A 488 37.09 10.89 7.79
CA PRO A 488 36.98 11.54 6.49
C PRO A 488 35.57 11.34 5.87
N LEU A 489 35.15 12.25 4.98
CA LEU A 489 33.83 12.16 4.32
C LEU A 489 33.61 10.82 3.60
N LYS A 490 34.61 10.33 2.86
CA LYS A 490 34.55 9.01 2.19
C LYS A 490 34.25 7.83 3.12
N ASP A 491 34.63 7.94 4.40
CA ASP A 491 34.45 6.89 5.40
C ASP A 491 33.14 7.09 6.21
N ARG A 492 32.39 8.17 5.93
CA ARG A 492 31.08 8.50 6.51
C ARG A 492 29.91 8.24 5.57
N LEU A 493 30.13 7.71 4.37
CA LEU A 493 29.05 7.54 3.38
C LEU A 493 27.87 6.70 3.92
N ASP A 494 28.15 5.59 4.63
CA ASP A 494 27.11 4.80 5.31
C ASP A 494 26.26 5.66 6.27
N TRP A 495 26.89 6.60 6.97
CA TRP A 495 26.21 7.48 7.91
C TRP A 495 25.39 8.58 7.22
N VAL A 496 25.89 9.10 6.08
CA VAL A 496 25.13 10.04 5.27
C VAL A 496 23.88 9.36 4.70
N TRP A 497 24.01 8.14 4.18
CA TRP A 497 22.88 7.34 3.71
C TRP A 497 21.87 7.04 4.81
N HIS A 498 22.32 6.76 6.04
CA HIS A 498 21.42 6.59 7.18
C HIS A 498 20.56 7.84 7.42
N LYS A 499 21.13 9.05 7.32
CA LYS A 499 20.36 10.30 7.45
C LYS A 499 19.34 10.47 6.32
N VAL A 500 19.71 10.09 5.09
CA VAL A 500 18.80 10.09 3.95
C VAL A 500 17.64 9.12 4.20
N ALA A 501 17.91 7.87 4.60
CA ALA A 501 16.87 6.87 4.90
C ALA A 501 15.93 7.31 6.03
N ARG A 502 16.46 7.95 7.08
CA ARG A 502 15.66 8.52 8.17
C ARG A 502 14.81 9.71 7.71
N PHE A 503 15.25 10.45 6.71
CA PHE A 503 14.47 11.56 6.14
C PHE A 503 13.36 11.05 5.20
N ILE A 504 13.64 10.03 4.39
CA ILE A 504 12.62 9.35 3.55
C ILE A 504 11.43 8.88 4.39
N THR A 505 11.69 8.40 5.60
CA THR A 505 10.65 7.90 6.53
C THR A 505 10.05 8.97 7.43
N SER A 506 10.40 10.24 7.23
CA SER A 506 9.72 11.37 7.88
C SER A 506 8.40 11.70 7.17
N PRO A 507 7.44 12.41 7.78
CA PRO A 507 6.15 12.70 7.15
C PRO A 507 6.27 13.27 5.72
N VAL A 508 7.13 14.29 5.54
CA VAL A 508 7.41 14.88 4.21
C VAL A 508 7.98 13.86 3.22
N GLY A 509 8.85 12.97 3.71
CA GLY A 509 9.46 11.93 2.87
C GLY A 509 8.48 10.83 2.48
N GLN A 510 7.58 10.47 3.40
CA GLN A 510 6.59 9.41 3.21
C GLN A 510 5.58 9.81 2.14
N ASP A 511 5.11 11.05 2.12
CA ASP A 511 4.15 11.55 1.12
C ASP A 511 4.69 11.33 -0.30
N VAL A 512 5.90 11.84 -0.59
CA VAL A 512 6.52 11.69 -1.92
C VAL A 512 6.84 10.23 -2.25
N LEU A 513 7.31 9.46 -1.26
CA LEU A 513 7.65 8.05 -1.47
C LEU A 513 6.41 7.22 -1.82
N VAL A 514 5.30 7.44 -1.11
CA VAL A 514 4.03 6.73 -1.29
C VAL A 514 3.40 7.11 -2.63
N ASP A 515 3.41 8.40 -3.00
CA ASP A 515 2.95 8.86 -4.31
C ASP A 515 3.76 8.23 -5.45
N THR A 516 5.09 8.22 -5.31
CA THR A 516 5.99 7.58 -6.28
C THR A 516 5.71 6.07 -6.40
N ALA A 517 5.40 5.40 -5.29
CA ALA A 517 5.08 3.98 -5.29
C ALA A 517 3.76 3.68 -6.02
N GLY A 518 2.72 4.49 -5.79
CA GLY A 518 1.46 4.39 -6.52
C GLY A 518 1.64 4.57 -8.02
N LEU A 519 2.43 5.57 -8.44
CA LEU A 519 2.77 5.80 -9.85
C LEU A 519 3.57 4.64 -10.48
N ALA A 520 4.37 3.94 -9.67
CA ALA A 520 5.15 2.77 -10.08
C ALA A 520 4.34 1.46 -10.06
N GLY A 521 3.04 1.50 -9.75
CA GLY A 521 2.17 0.32 -9.68
C GLY A 521 2.41 -0.57 -8.46
N ALA A 522 3.12 -0.06 -7.44
CA ALA A 522 3.28 -0.72 -6.14
C ALA A 522 2.17 -0.30 -5.17
N ALA A 523 1.98 -1.07 -4.08
CA ALA A 523 1.08 -0.66 -3.01
C ALA A 523 1.54 0.70 -2.44
N PRO A 524 0.64 1.69 -2.29
CA PRO A 524 0.99 3.04 -1.83
C PRO A 524 1.18 3.05 -0.31
N THR A 525 2.19 2.33 0.16
CA THR A 525 2.56 2.22 1.57
C THR A 525 4.07 2.33 1.71
N VAL A 526 4.53 2.85 2.84
CA VAL A 526 5.98 3.01 3.11
C VAL A 526 6.72 1.67 3.05
N PRO A 527 6.24 0.55 3.66
CA PRO A 527 6.94 -0.73 3.57
C PRO A 527 7.12 -1.22 2.13
N ALA A 528 6.04 -1.22 1.32
CA ALA A 528 6.10 -1.67 -0.06
C ALA A 528 7.05 -0.80 -0.92
N ALA A 529 7.01 0.52 -0.72
CA ALA A 529 7.88 1.44 -1.44
C ALA A 529 9.36 1.27 -1.04
N MET A 530 9.63 1.03 0.25
CA MET A 530 11.00 0.84 0.77
C MET A 530 11.64 -0.49 0.32
N ASP A 531 10.82 -1.50 -0.01
CA ASP A 531 11.29 -2.79 -0.53
C ASP A 531 11.79 -2.71 -1.98
N ASP A 532 11.33 -1.71 -2.76
CA ASP A 532 11.81 -1.46 -4.12
C ASP A 532 12.76 -0.25 -4.18
N VAL A 533 14.05 -0.54 -4.32
CA VAL A 533 15.10 0.49 -4.39
C VAL A 533 14.97 1.41 -5.61
N VAL A 534 14.33 0.97 -6.69
CA VAL A 534 14.06 1.82 -7.87
C VAL A 534 13.06 2.91 -7.51
N ILE A 535 11.99 2.56 -6.79
CA ILE A 535 10.99 3.51 -6.28
C ILE A 535 11.64 4.51 -5.32
N VAL A 536 12.49 4.02 -4.41
CA VAL A 536 13.26 4.88 -3.50
C VAL A 536 14.17 5.84 -4.27
N ASN A 537 14.87 5.39 -5.31
CA ASN A 537 15.71 6.26 -6.13
C ASN A 537 14.86 7.32 -6.86
N LEU A 538 13.75 6.92 -7.47
CA LEU A 538 12.84 7.84 -8.15
C LEU A 538 12.36 8.94 -7.20
N ALA A 539 11.93 8.59 -5.99
CA ALA A 539 11.53 9.56 -4.98
C ALA A 539 12.70 10.47 -4.54
N LEU A 540 13.91 9.92 -4.39
CA LEU A 540 15.10 10.67 -3.97
C LEU A 540 15.59 11.69 -4.99
N PHE A 541 15.64 11.31 -6.26
CA PHE A 541 16.32 12.07 -7.31
C PHE A 541 15.35 12.84 -8.21
N GLU A 542 14.29 12.17 -8.68
CA GLU A 542 13.28 12.77 -9.57
C GLU A 542 12.11 13.38 -8.80
N GLY A 543 11.71 12.77 -7.67
CA GLY A 543 10.76 13.33 -6.69
C GLY A 543 11.38 14.37 -5.76
N GLU A 544 12.64 14.75 -6.01
CA GLU A 544 13.36 15.84 -5.33
C GLU A 544 13.49 15.73 -3.79
N LEU A 545 13.27 14.56 -3.17
CA LEU A 545 13.42 14.42 -1.71
C LEU A 545 14.82 14.78 -1.19
N LEU A 546 15.88 14.63 -1.98
CA LEU A 546 17.21 15.12 -1.59
C LEU A 546 17.31 16.65 -1.55
N VAL A 547 16.54 17.36 -2.39
CA VAL A 547 16.42 18.83 -2.35
C VAL A 547 15.72 19.22 -1.06
N ASP A 548 14.59 18.59 -0.76
CA ASP A 548 13.84 18.84 0.50
C ASP A 548 14.70 18.56 1.74
N LEU A 549 15.46 17.47 1.73
CA LEU A 549 16.42 17.18 2.81
C LEU A 549 17.44 18.32 2.95
N CYS A 550 18.00 18.81 1.85
CA CYS A 550 18.96 19.89 1.87
C CYS A 550 18.38 21.21 2.38
N ASP A 551 17.14 21.51 2.03
CA ASP A 551 16.47 22.76 2.40
C ASP A 551 15.97 22.73 3.85
N LEU A 552 15.32 21.64 4.25
CA LEU A 552 14.82 21.45 5.62
C LEU A 552 15.96 21.17 6.60
N ARG A 553 16.81 20.17 6.33
CA ARG A 553 17.83 19.72 7.30
C ARG A 553 19.19 20.38 7.12
N GLY A 554 19.44 21.11 6.04
CA GLY A 554 20.77 21.63 5.70
C GLY A 554 21.43 22.51 6.76
N ALA A 555 20.65 23.26 7.55
CA ALA A 555 21.16 24.09 8.65
C ALA A 555 21.77 23.26 9.81
N LEU A 556 21.38 21.98 9.93
CA LEU A 556 21.92 21.05 10.91
C LEU A 556 23.20 20.37 10.39
N LEU A 557 23.22 19.99 9.11
CA LEU A 557 24.25 19.12 8.54
C LEU A 557 25.67 19.73 8.60
N PRO A 558 26.72 18.88 8.77
CA PRO A 558 28.09 19.25 8.47
C PRO A 558 28.22 19.82 7.05
N ALA A 559 28.99 20.90 6.89
CA ALA A 559 29.09 21.61 5.62
C ALA A 559 29.56 20.73 4.45
N ASP A 560 30.43 19.75 4.72
CA ASP A 560 30.92 18.82 3.70
C ASP A 560 29.93 17.69 3.37
N GLU A 561 29.04 17.33 4.29
CA GLU A 561 27.91 16.43 4.01
C GLU A 561 26.81 17.15 3.23
N LEU A 562 26.50 18.41 3.57
CA LEU A 562 25.53 19.22 2.81
C LEU A 562 26.01 19.47 1.38
N GLU A 563 27.29 19.77 1.18
CA GLU A 563 27.87 19.93 -0.17
C GLU A 563 27.78 18.62 -0.96
N LEU A 564 27.99 17.47 -0.32
CA LEU A 564 27.83 16.17 -0.94
C LEU A 564 26.36 15.90 -1.32
N LEU A 565 25.42 16.11 -0.40
CA LEU A 565 23.98 15.89 -0.65
C LEU A 565 23.44 16.80 -1.74
N ARG A 566 23.89 18.06 -1.82
CA ARG A 566 23.58 18.96 -2.94
C ARG A 566 24.16 18.50 -4.27
N THR A 567 25.30 17.80 -4.24
CA THR A 567 25.83 17.18 -5.46
C THR A 567 24.99 15.96 -5.83
N TRP A 568 24.49 15.21 -4.85
CA TRP A 568 23.61 14.07 -5.09
C TRP A 568 22.24 14.49 -5.61
N SER A 569 21.68 15.62 -5.15
CA SER A 569 20.39 16.14 -5.63
C SER A 569 20.41 16.55 -7.11
N ASP A 570 21.58 16.75 -7.71
CA ASP A 570 21.76 17.00 -9.15
C ASP A 570 21.81 15.69 -9.97
N THR A 571 21.83 14.52 -9.30
CA THR A 571 21.81 13.22 -9.97
C THR A 571 20.44 12.98 -10.61
N ARG A 572 20.43 12.41 -11.80
CA ARG A 572 19.21 12.01 -12.51
C ARG A 572 19.38 10.60 -13.09
N ALA A 573 18.27 9.93 -13.30
CA ALA A 573 18.21 8.66 -13.99
C ALA A 573 18.81 8.78 -15.41
N SER A 574 19.59 7.79 -15.82
CA SER A 574 20.26 7.81 -17.13
C SER A 574 20.32 6.42 -17.73
N VAL A 575 20.30 6.34 -19.07
CA VAL A 575 20.50 5.08 -19.80
C VAL A 575 21.96 4.93 -20.16
N GLN A 576 22.57 3.90 -19.60
CA GLN A 576 23.99 3.59 -19.75
C GLN A 576 24.18 2.27 -20.52
N GLU A 577 25.01 2.27 -21.54
CA GLU A 577 25.48 1.03 -22.19
C GLU A 577 26.79 0.56 -21.56
N VAL A 578 26.86 -0.73 -21.23
CA VAL A 578 28.09 -1.36 -20.75
C VAL A 578 29.05 -1.55 -21.93
N VAL A 579 30.14 -0.78 -21.97
CA VAL A 579 31.10 -0.85 -23.09
C VAL A 579 32.36 -1.65 -22.75
N GLU A 580 32.71 -1.78 -21.47
CA GLU A 580 33.82 -2.60 -21.01
C GLU A 580 33.51 -3.24 -19.65
N VAL A 581 33.89 -4.51 -19.44
CA VAL A 581 33.69 -5.22 -18.15
C VAL A 581 35.00 -5.83 -17.68
N ALA A 582 35.44 -5.44 -16.49
CA ALA A 582 36.51 -6.09 -15.75
C ALA A 582 35.89 -6.91 -14.60
N ARG A 583 35.50 -8.16 -14.90
CA ARG A 583 34.72 -9.02 -13.99
C ARG A 583 35.31 -9.06 -12.57
N GLY A 584 34.47 -8.72 -11.59
CA GLY A 584 34.82 -8.69 -10.16
C GLY A 584 35.72 -7.52 -9.74
N ARG A 585 35.86 -6.49 -10.59
CA ARG A 585 36.60 -5.26 -10.31
C ARG A 585 35.80 -4.00 -10.64
N GLY A 586 35.14 -3.95 -11.79
CA GLY A 586 34.41 -2.78 -12.26
C GLY A 586 34.05 -2.87 -13.75
N LEU A 587 33.49 -1.79 -14.27
CA LEU A 587 32.99 -1.67 -15.63
C LEU A 587 33.09 -0.23 -16.13
N THR A 588 33.02 -0.05 -17.45
CA THR A 588 32.93 1.27 -18.10
C THR A 588 31.55 1.39 -18.71
N LEU A 589 30.85 2.46 -18.35
CA LEU A 589 29.52 2.81 -18.83
C LEU A 589 29.61 3.94 -19.87
N LEU A 590 28.78 3.87 -20.90
CA LEU A 590 28.58 4.93 -21.89
C LEU A 590 27.16 5.48 -21.75
N ASP A 591 27.05 6.74 -21.40
CA ASP A 591 25.79 7.45 -21.38
C ASP A 591 25.30 7.62 -22.82
N LEU A 592 24.10 7.10 -23.12
CA LEU A 592 23.57 7.12 -24.47
C LEU A 592 22.95 8.46 -24.87
N THR A 593 22.57 9.28 -23.90
CA THR A 593 22.01 10.61 -24.11
C THR A 593 23.13 11.62 -24.32
N THR A 594 24.20 11.55 -23.52
CA THR A 594 25.30 12.53 -23.55
C THR A 594 26.54 12.07 -24.32
N GLY A 595 26.73 10.75 -24.46
CA GLY A 595 27.94 10.14 -25.02
C GLY A 595 29.13 10.11 -24.06
N GLU A 596 28.96 10.49 -22.79
CA GLU A 596 30.02 10.47 -21.78
C GLU A 596 30.38 9.03 -21.37
N ARG A 597 31.67 8.79 -21.10
CA ARG A 597 32.15 7.50 -20.58
C ARG A 597 32.55 7.63 -19.12
N THR A 598 32.04 6.74 -18.29
CA THR A 598 32.30 6.74 -16.85
C THR A 598 32.83 5.37 -16.41
N GLU A 599 34.00 5.36 -15.76
CA GLU A 599 34.54 4.17 -15.11
C GLU A 599 33.91 4.01 -13.72
N VAL A 600 33.37 2.82 -13.45
CA VAL A 600 32.65 2.52 -12.21
C VAL A 600 33.26 1.29 -11.54
N ALA A 601 33.66 1.44 -10.28
CA ALA A 601 34.30 0.40 -9.48
C ALA A 601 33.28 -0.48 -8.74
N ASP A 602 32.31 -1.05 -9.46
CA ASP A 602 31.28 -1.93 -8.89
C ASP A 602 31.58 -3.42 -9.12
N VAL A 603 31.77 -4.16 -8.02
CA VAL A 603 32.11 -5.59 -8.05
C VAL A 603 30.89 -6.47 -8.31
N SER A 604 29.72 -6.09 -7.81
CA SER A 604 28.48 -6.86 -7.93
C SER A 604 27.94 -6.75 -9.36
N LEU A 605 27.80 -5.53 -9.85
CA LEU A 605 27.32 -5.25 -11.20
C LEU A 605 28.25 -5.85 -12.27
N SER A 606 29.58 -5.73 -12.10
CA SER A 606 30.53 -6.33 -13.05
C SER A 606 30.51 -7.87 -13.13
N ARG A 607 29.75 -8.54 -12.26
CA ARG A 607 29.54 -10.00 -12.30
C ARG A 607 28.22 -10.38 -12.97
N SER A 608 27.23 -9.48 -12.98
CA SER A 608 25.88 -9.74 -13.52
C SER A 608 25.69 -9.24 -14.94
N VAL A 609 26.44 -8.21 -15.37
CA VAL A 609 26.27 -7.60 -16.71
C VAL A 609 27.33 -8.03 -17.73
N SER A 610 26.99 -7.88 -19.00
CA SER A 610 27.83 -8.12 -20.17
C SER A 610 27.99 -6.85 -21.01
N VAL A 611 29.04 -6.82 -21.85
CA VAL A 611 29.23 -5.71 -22.81
C VAL A 611 28.06 -5.70 -23.78
N GLY A 612 27.45 -4.52 -23.98
CA GLY A 612 26.28 -4.28 -24.82
C GLY A 612 24.97 -4.11 -24.03
N ASP A 613 24.92 -4.54 -22.76
CA ASP A 613 23.73 -4.37 -21.92
C ASP A 613 23.42 -2.88 -21.71
N ALA A 614 22.14 -2.51 -21.81
CA ALA A 614 21.64 -1.19 -21.47
C ALA A 614 21.06 -1.20 -20.06
N LEU A 615 21.39 -0.18 -19.26
CA LEU A 615 21.02 -0.08 -17.86
C LEU A 615 20.34 1.26 -17.59
N LEU A 616 19.26 1.27 -16.81
CA LEU A 616 18.76 2.47 -16.14
C LEU A 616 19.49 2.57 -14.81
N VAL A 617 20.18 3.68 -14.58
CA VAL A 617 21.02 3.87 -13.39
C VAL A 617 21.15 5.34 -13.01
N TRP A 618 21.22 5.57 -11.70
CA TRP A 618 21.62 6.84 -11.09
C TRP A 618 23.11 6.77 -10.73
N LEU A 619 23.94 7.55 -11.43
CA LEU A 619 25.38 7.59 -11.18
C LEU A 619 25.70 8.67 -10.14
N ILE A 620 25.96 8.24 -8.91
CA ILE A 620 26.14 9.10 -7.75
C ILE A 620 27.63 9.48 -7.61
N PRO A 621 27.98 10.77 -7.60
CA PRO A 621 29.34 11.21 -7.34
C PRO A 621 29.69 11.07 -5.85
N THR A 622 30.80 10.41 -5.54
CA THR A 622 31.32 10.31 -4.16
C THR A 622 32.76 10.82 -4.07
N PRO A 623 33.28 11.11 -2.86
CA PRO A 623 34.69 11.44 -2.69
C PRO A 623 35.66 10.32 -3.10
N ALA A 624 35.19 9.09 -3.27
CA ALA A 624 35.99 7.94 -3.72
C ALA A 624 35.91 7.70 -5.24
N GLY A 625 35.02 8.41 -5.95
CA GLY A 625 34.69 8.20 -7.36
C GLY A 625 33.18 8.11 -7.59
N THR A 626 32.77 8.01 -8.84
CA THR A 626 31.36 7.79 -9.19
C THR A 626 30.97 6.33 -8.95
N VAL A 627 29.81 6.12 -8.34
CA VAL A 627 29.25 4.79 -8.06
C VAL A 627 27.81 4.72 -8.57
N PRO A 628 27.30 3.56 -8.96
CA PRO A 628 25.87 3.44 -9.25
C PRO A 628 25.10 3.42 -7.94
N SER A 629 23.91 4.03 -7.90
CA SER A 629 22.94 3.72 -6.84
C SER A 629 22.60 2.23 -6.88
N ALA A 630 22.14 1.69 -5.74
CA ALA A 630 21.48 0.39 -5.74
C ALA A 630 20.19 0.45 -6.61
N GLY A 631 19.61 -0.69 -6.98
CA GLY A 631 18.41 -0.70 -7.86
C GLY A 631 18.71 -0.40 -9.33
N VAL A 632 19.80 -0.96 -9.87
CA VAL A 632 20.11 -0.87 -11.31
C VAL A 632 19.15 -1.78 -12.09
N VAL A 633 18.44 -1.21 -13.07
CA VAL A 633 17.51 -1.97 -13.92
C VAL A 633 18.18 -2.27 -15.25
N GLN A 634 18.27 -3.55 -15.63
CA GLN A 634 18.69 -3.93 -16.98
C GLN A 634 17.52 -3.74 -17.94
N ILE A 635 17.71 -2.90 -18.96
CA ILE A 635 16.66 -2.51 -19.89
C ILE A 635 16.60 -3.54 -21.02
N PRO A 636 15.43 -4.16 -21.29
CA PRO A 636 15.26 -5.00 -22.47
C PRO A 636 15.49 -4.18 -23.76
N ASP A 637 16.16 -4.76 -24.76
CA ASP A 637 16.56 -4.04 -25.98
C ASP A 637 15.38 -3.33 -26.68
N HIS A 638 14.20 -3.95 -26.70
CA HIS A 638 12.99 -3.39 -27.33
C HIS A 638 12.38 -2.21 -26.56
N ARG A 639 12.77 -1.99 -25.30
CA ARG A 639 12.34 -0.87 -24.44
C ARG A 639 13.35 0.27 -24.40
N ARG A 640 14.54 0.07 -24.96
CA ARG A 640 15.66 1.01 -24.89
C ARG A 640 15.38 2.36 -25.56
N GLU A 641 14.83 2.35 -26.77
CA GLU A 641 14.49 3.60 -27.50
C GLU A 641 13.37 4.36 -26.78
N ASP A 642 12.32 3.66 -26.32
CA ASP A 642 11.19 4.24 -25.57
C ASP A 642 11.66 4.97 -24.29
N LEU A 643 12.54 4.36 -23.50
CA LEU A 643 13.09 5.03 -22.31
C LEU A 643 14.00 6.21 -22.64
N LEU A 644 14.81 6.10 -23.70
CA LEU A 644 15.67 7.20 -24.14
C LEU A 644 14.86 8.42 -24.58
N ASP A 645 13.81 8.21 -25.37
CA ASP A 645 12.92 9.28 -25.82
C ASP A 645 12.23 9.93 -24.62
N ARG A 646 11.75 9.13 -23.65
CA ARG A 646 11.17 9.64 -22.40
C ARG A 646 12.13 10.51 -21.61
N LEU A 647 13.36 10.06 -21.35
CA LEU A 647 14.34 10.86 -20.61
C LEU A 647 14.70 12.19 -21.31
N ILE A 648 14.47 12.29 -22.62
CA ILE A 648 14.71 13.53 -23.38
C ILE A 648 13.47 14.45 -23.36
N GLU A 649 12.27 13.87 -23.47
CA GLU A 649 11.02 14.61 -23.63
C GLU A 649 10.31 14.93 -22.31
N ASP A 650 10.33 13.99 -21.36
CA ASP A 650 9.58 14.02 -20.11
C ASP A 650 10.32 13.25 -18.99
N PRO A 651 11.37 13.84 -18.39
CA PRO A 651 12.20 13.20 -17.37
C PRO A 651 11.61 13.31 -15.94
N GLU A 652 10.33 13.62 -15.81
CA GLU A 652 9.65 13.79 -14.51
C GLU A 652 9.35 12.43 -13.86
N VAL A 653 9.12 12.46 -12.54
CA VAL A 653 8.98 11.24 -11.72
C VAL A 653 7.80 10.38 -12.17
N GLU A 654 6.70 11.01 -12.57
CA GLU A 654 5.48 10.38 -13.05
C GLU A 654 5.73 9.54 -14.30
N GLY A 655 6.43 10.10 -15.29
CA GLY A 655 6.72 9.44 -16.56
C GLY A 655 7.67 8.24 -16.41
N LEU A 656 8.65 8.36 -15.52
CA LEU A 656 9.63 7.31 -15.25
C LEU A 656 9.07 6.20 -14.36
N ALA A 657 8.28 6.54 -13.33
CA ALA A 657 7.59 5.59 -12.48
C ALA A 657 6.59 4.75 -13.31
N ALA A 658 5.78 5.39 -14.15
CA ALA A 658 4.85 4.70 -15.04
C ALA A 658 5.57 3.80 -16.07
N TRP A 659 6.72 4.26 -16.59
CA TRP A 659 7.55 3.41 -17.46
C TRP A 659 8.05 2.17 -16.72
N TYR A 660 8.56 2.35 -15.50
CA TYR A 660 9.05 1.26 -14.67
C TYR A 660 7.94 0.24 -14.35
N ALA A 661 6.75 0.72 -13.96
CA ALA A 661 5.57 -0.13 -13.76
C ALA A 661 5.27 -1.02 -14.98
N SER A 662 5.41 -0.46 -16.18
CA SER A 662 5.15 -1.18 -17.42
C SER A 662 6.15 -2.28 -17.76
N LEU A 663 7.31 -2.35 -17.08
CA LEU A 663 8.26 -3.47 -17.25
C LEU A 663 7.73 -4.78 -16.63
N SER A 664 6.96 -4.66 -15.54
CA SER A 664 6.38 -5.79 -14.82
C SER A 664 5.02 -6.23 -15.39
N ALA A 665 4.43 -5.44 -16.29
CA ALA A 665 3.22 -5.81 -17.00
C ALA A 665 3.49 -7.02 -17.91
N ALA A 666 2.77 -8.13 -17.68
CA ALA A 666 2.93 -9.34 -18.48
C ALA A 666 2.68 -9.04 -19.97
N PRO A 667 3.52 -9.52 -20.90
CA PRO A 667 3.26 -9.33 -22.32
C PRO A 667 1.96 -10.04 -22.70
N GLY A 668 1.02 -9.30 -23.31
CA GLY A 668 -0.20 -9.89 -23.85
C GLY A 668 0.12 -10.91 -24.94
N LEU A 669 -0.03 -12.20 -24.65
CA LEU A 669 0.06 -13.26 -25.66
C LEU A 669 -1.26 -13.33 -26.42
N ALA A 670 -1.18 -13.52 -27.75
CA ALA A 670 -2.34 -13.71 -28.60
C ALA A 670 -2.28 -15.06 -29.32
N ASN A 671 -3.44 -15.68 -29.54
CA ASN A 671 -3.58 -16.88 -30.35
C ASN A 671 -3.35 -16.58 -31.85
N THR A 672 -3.39 -17.61 -32.70
CA THR A 672 -3.13 -17.47 -34.15
C THR A 672 -4.18 -16.66 -34.91
N ASP A 673 -5.32 -16.38 -34.30
CA ASP A 673 -6.37 -15.51 -34.83
C ASP A 673 -6.21 -14.05 -34.42
N GLY A 674 -5.34 -13.76 -33.45
CA GLY A 674 -5.06 -12.43 -32.91
C GLY A 674 -5.84 -12.10 -31.64
N ASP A 675 -6.63 -13.05 -31.11
CA ASP A 675 -7.31 -12.88 -29.82
C ASP A 675 -6.32 -13.09 -28.68
N LEU A 676 -6.48 -12.39 -27.55
CA LEU A 676 -5.70 -12.65 -26.36
C LEU A 676 -5.83 -14.12 -25.92
N LEU A 677 -4.70 -14.71 -25.54
CA LEU A 677 -4.60 -16.09 -25.10
C LEU A 677 -5.19 -16.22 -23.69
N GLU A 678 -6.24 -17.02 -23.58
CA GLU A 678 -6.94 -17.34 -22.33
C GLU A 678 -7.34 -18.82 -22.43
N LEU A 679 -6.73 -19.69 -21.62
CA LEU A 679 -7.13 -21.10 -21.58
C LEU A 679 -8.47 -21.19 -20.85
N THR A 680 -9.51 -21.61 -21.55
CA THR A 680 -10.85 -21.76 -20.99
C THR A 680 -11.25 -23.23 -21.03
N THR A 681 -11.61 -23.78 -19.87
CA THR A 681 -12.27 -25.08 -19.73
C THR A 681 -13.72 -24.84 -19.34
N ARG A 682 -14.68 -25.43 -20.07
CA ARG A 682 -16.12 -25.34 -19.76
C ARG A 682 -16.69 -26.74 -19.62
N ILE A 683 -17.43 -27.00 -18.55
CA ILE A 683 -18.09 -28.29 -18.31
C ILE A 683 -19.60 -28.11 -18.44
N TYR A 684 -20.21 -28.86 -19.34
CA TYR A 684 -21.66 -28.86 -19.54
C TYR A 684 -22.25 -30.19 -19.09
N ARG A 685 -23.28 -30.16 -18.26
CA ARG A 685 -24.09 -31.34 -17.90
C ARG A 685 -25.22 -31.51 -18.90
N VAL A 686 -25.43 -32.73 -19.38
CA VAL A 686 -26.41 -33.05 -20.43
C VAL A 686 -27.35 -34.19 -20.00
N GLY A 687 -28.62 -34.13 -20.41
CA GLY A 687 -29.61 -35.12 -20.02
C GLY A 687 -29.48 -36.47 -20.74
N ASP A 688 -29.08 -36.46 -22.01
CA ASP A 688 -28.79 -37.65 -22.82
C ASP A 688 -27.39 -37.54 -23.46
N PRO A 689 -26.33 -38.05 -22.80
CA PRO A 689 -24.96 -37.85 -23.24
C PRO A 689 -24.63 -38.52 -24.58
N ASP A 690 -25.32 -39.60 -24.93
CA ASP A 690 -25.14 -40.30 -26.20
C ASP A 690 -25.80 -39.54 -27.37
N ALA A 691 -26.99 -38.98 -27.15
CA ALA A 691 -27.64 -38.13 -28.13
C ALA A 691 -26.87 -36.81 -28.35
N ALA A 692 -26.41 -36.18 -27.26
CA ALA A 692 -25.62 -34.96 -27.30
C ALA A 692 -24.30 -35.15 -28.07
N TRP A 693 -23.57 -36.23 -27.77
CA TRP A 693 -22.32 -36.55 -28.46
C TRP A 693 -22.53 -36.79 -29.96
N ALA A 694 -23.58 -37.51 -30.34
CA ALA A 694 -23.90 -37.78 -31.74
C ALA A 694 -24.24 -36.50 -32.51
N ALA A 695 -24.94 -35.55 -31.90
CA ALA A 695 -25.28 -34.26 -32.52
C ALA A 695 -24.04 -33.36 -32.74
N LEU A 696 -23.13 -33.33 -31.76
CA LEU A 696 -21.88 -32.58 -31.87
C LEU A 696 -20.91 -33.21 -32.91
N ALA A 697 -20.89 -34.53 -33.03
CA ALA A 697 -20.08 -35.25 -34.02
C ALA A 697 -20.50 -34.99 -35.48
N GLU A 698 -21.71 -34.45 -35.74
CA GLU A 698 -22.09 -34.00 -37.09
C GLU A 698 -21.36 -32.71 -37.52
N HIS A 699 -20.86 -31.94 -36.57
CA HIS A 699 -20.25 -30.62 -36.76
C HIS A 699 -18.74 -30.60 -36.49
N LEU A 700 -18.23 -31.60 -35.78
CA LEU A 700 -16.86 -31.71 -35.32
C LEU A 700 -16.18 -32.97 -35.89
N GLU A 701 -14.85 -33.00 -35.85
CA GLU A 701 -14.09 -34.18 -36.29
C GLU A 701 -13.76 -35.08 -35.09
N GLU A 702 -14.05 -36.38 -35.19
CA GLU A 702 -13.68 -37.36 -34.17
C GLU A 702 -12.16 -37.57 -34.10
N ASP A 703 -11.60 -37.49 -32.90
CA ASP A 703 -10.21 -37.85 -32.60
C ASP A 703 -10.11 -38.60 -31.27
N GLY A 704 -9.91 -39.93 -31.36
CA GLY A 704 -9.85 -40.79 -30.18
C GLY A 704 -11.14 -40.73 -29.34
N PRO A 705 -11.07 -40.43 -28.03
CA PRO A 705 -12.24 -40.25 -27.17
C PRO A 705 -12.87 -38.85 -27.27
N GLY A 706 -12.35 -37.94 -28.11
CA GLY A 706 -12.74 -36.54 -28.20
C GLY A 706 -13.33 -36.12 -29.56
N LEU A 707 -13.91 -34.93 -29.59
CA LEU A 707 -14.29 -34.19 -30.80
C LEU A 707 -13.42 -32.94 -30.92
N LEU A 708 -12.98 -32.61 -32.13
CA LEU A 708 -12.10 -31.48 -32.41
C LEU A 708 -12.74 -30.50 -33.41
N ALA A 709 -12.62 -29.21 -33.12
CA ALA A 709 -13.05 -28.14 -34.03
C ALA A 709 -11.85 -27.52 -34.74
N PHE A 710 -11.95 -27.30 -36.04
CA PHE A 710 -10.88 -26.70 -36.84
C PHE A 710 -11.36 -25.51 -37.67
N THR A 711 -10.46 -24.56 -37.88
CA THR A 711 -10.62 -23.46 -38.85
C THR A 711 -9.55 -23.53 -39.94
N HIS A 712 -9.86 -22.98 -41.11
CA HIS A 712 -8.96 -22.95 -42.26
C HIS A 712 -8.57 -21.51 -42.61
N ARG A 713 -7.28 -21.21 -42.50
CA ARG A 713 -6.72 -19.89 -42.81
C ARG A 713 -5.41 -20.02 -43.56
N ASP A 714 -5.24 -19.25 -44.63
CA ASP A 714 -4.03 -19.20 -45.47
C ASP A 714 -3.56 -20.58 -45.99
N GLY A 715 -4.52 -21.46 -46.30
CA GLY A 715 -4.26 -22.82 -46.78
C GLY A 715 -3.75 -23.79 -45.70
N ARG A 716 -3.72 -23.36 -44.43
CA ARG A 716 -3.38 -24.17 -43.25
C ARG A 716 -4.61 -24.40 -42.38
N ARG A 717 -4.59 -25.50 -41.63
CA ARG A 717 -5.66 -25.94 -40.73
C ARG A 717 -5.21 -25.68 -39.29
N TRP A 718 -6.06 -25.06 -38.49
CA TRP A 718 -5.77 -24.65 -37.11
C TRP A 718 -6.83 -25.20 -36.16
N LEU A 719 -6.39 -25.72 -35.01
CA LEU A 719 -7.28 -26.21 -33.97
C LEU A 719 -7.94 -25.03 -33.24
N MET A 720 -9.26 -25.07 -33.12
CA MET A 720 -10.04 -24.09 -32.35
C MET A 720 -10.28 -24.54 -30.90
N GLY A 721 -10.45 -25.84 -30.69
CA GLY A 721 -10.68 -26.43 -29.37
C GLY A 721 -11.10 -27.88 -29.47
N SER A 722 -11.30 -28.49 -28.30
CA SER A 722 -11.71 -29.89 -28.16
C SER A 722 -12.92 -30.03 -27.26
N ILE A 723 -13.67 -31.11 -27.45
CA ILE A 723 -14.71 -31.59 -26.54
C ILE A 723 -14.35 -33.01 -26.11
N THR A 724 -14.35 -33.29 -24.83
CA THR A 724 -14.32 -34.64 -24.26
C THR A 724 -15.61 -34.91 -23.49
N ARG A 725 -15.89 -36.19 -23.21
CA ARG A 725 -17.09 -36.59 -22.47
C ARG A 725 -16.71 -37.56 -21.36
N ASP A 726 -17.21 -37.30 -20.16
CA ASP A 726 -17.20 -38.24 -19.04
C ASP A 726 -18.59 -38.31 -18.42
N GLY A 727 -19.18 -39.51 -18.36
CA GLY A 727 -20.54 -39.69 -17.85
C GLY A 727 -21.58 -38.80 -18.55
N ASP A 728 -22.21 -37.93 -17.76
CA ASP A 728 -23.19 -36.93 -18.18
C ASP A 728 -22.61 -35.52 -18.39
N GLU A 729 -21.28 -35.40 -18.45
CA GLU A 729 -20.57 -34.14 -18.60
C GLU A 729 -19.78 -34.08 -19.91
N LEU A 730 -19.86 -32.93 -20.57
CA LEU A 730 -19.09 -32.55 -21.76
C LEU A 730 -18.09 -31.46 -21.38
N THR A 731 -16.80 -31.72 -21.51
CA THR A 731 -15.75 -30.76 -21.22
C THR A 731 -15.22 -30.16 -22.51
N VAL A 732 -15.35 -28.84 -22.65
CA VAL A 732 -14.82 -28.06 -23.77
C VAL A 732 -13.54 -27.37 -23.34
N GLN A 733 -12.48 -27.49 -24.15
CA GLN A 733 -11.22 -26.78 -23.93
C GLN A 733 -10.87 -25.89 -25.12
N VAL A 734 -10.63 -24.61 -24.85
CA VAL A 734 -10.25 -23.59 -25.85
C VAL A 734 -9.18 -22.66 -25.28
N ASN A 735 -8.61 -21.81 -26.13
CA ASN A 735 -7.53 -20.89 -25.77
C ASN A 735 -7.83 -19.41 -26.10
N SER A 736 -9.11 -19.05 -26.27
CA SER A 736 -9.57 -17.67 -26.24
C SER A 736 -11.07 -17.56 -25.93
N ALA A 737 -11.48 -16.44 -25.34
CA ALA A 737 -12.89 -16.14 -25.08
C ALA A 737 -13.76 -16.17 -26.36
N ALA A 738 -13.22 -15.72 -27.50
CA ALA A 738 -13.92 -15.77 -28.78
C ALA A 738 -14.20 -17.22 -29.24
N ARG A 739 -13.27 -18.15 -28.99
CA ARG A 739 -13.46 -19.58 -29.26
C ARG A 739 -14.41 -20.22 -28.26
N ALA A 740 -14.40 -19.80 -26.99
CA ALA A 740 -15.36 -20.25 -25.98
C ALA A 740 -16.80 -19.91 -26.37
N ALA A 741 -17.03 -18.67 -26.81
CA ALA A 741 -18.33 -18.21 -27.30
C ALA A 741 -18.79 -18.98 -28.56
N TRP A 742 -17.87 -19.36 -29.44
CA TRP A 742 -18.19 -20.18 -30.60
C TRP A 742 -18.67 -21.59 -30.21
N PHE A 743 -18.01 -22.23 -29.25
CA PHE A 743 -18.43 -23.54 -28.74
C PHE A 743 -19.76 -23.45 -27.98
N ASP A 744 -20.00 -22.37 -27.25
CA ASP A 744 -21.27 -22.12 -26.56
C ASP A 744 -22.46 -22.02 -27.53
N ASP A 745 -22.31 -21.28 -28.65
CA ASP A 745 -23.32 -21.23 -29.71
C ASP A 745 -23.57 -22.61 -30.34
N LEU A 746 -22.51 -23.39 -30.54
CA LEU A 746 -22.62 -24.76 -31.06
C LEU A 746 -23.38 -25.67 -30.09
N ILE A 747 -23.01 -25.67 -28.80
CA ILE A 747 -23.63 -26.54 -27.79
C ILE A 747 -25.08 -26.13 -27.54
N THR A 748 -25.37 -24.83 -27.40
CA THR A 748 -26.74 -24.34 -27.22
C THR A 748 -27.66 -24.72 -28.39
N ARG A 749 -27.13 -24.74 -29.62
CA ARG A 749 -27.90 -25.08 -30.81
C ARG A 749 -28.16 -26.58 -30.94
N GLU A 750 -27.14 -27.40 -30.74
CA GLU A 750 -27.20 -28.84 -31.02
C GLU A 750 -27.60 -29.67 -29.80
N VAL A 751 -27.38 -29.16 -28.58
CA VAL A 751 -27.70 -29.82 -27.31
C VAL A 751 -28.46 -28.83 -26.39
N PRO A 752 -29.75 -28.57 -26.66
CA PRO A 752 -30.50 -27.51 -25.98
C PRO A 752 -30.76 -27.77 -24.48
N ASP A 753 -30.54 -29.00 -24.02
CA ASP A 753 -30.63 -29.42 -22.62
C ASP A 753 -29.27 -29.41 -21.90
N ALA A 754 -28.20 -28.98 -22.57
CA ALA A 754 -26.90 -28.75 -21.95
C ALA A 754 -26.97 -27.57 -20.97
N GLU A 755 -26.55 -27.79 -19.73
CA GLU A 755 -26.40 -26.77 -18.70
C GLU A 755 -24.91 -26.60 -18.42
N LEU A 756 -24.38 -25.38 -18.56
CA LEU A 756 -23.01 -25.09 -18.13
C LEU A 756 -22.94 -25.18 -16.60
N VAL A 757 -22.13 -26.09 -16.08
CA VAL A 757 -22.04 -26.38 -14.63
C VAL A 757 -20.73 -25.92 -14.02
N ASP A 758 -19.69 -25.74 -14.84
CA ASP A 758 -18.40 -25.25 -14.39
C ASP A 758 -17.65 -24.54 -15.53
N GLU A 759 -16.83 -23.56 -15.17
CA GLU A 759 -15.99 -22.83 -16.10
C GLU A 759 -14.72 -22.33 -15.40
N GLU A 760 -13.57 -22.74 -15.94
CA GLU A 760 -12.25 -22.26 -15.51
C GLU A 760 -11.64 -21.42 -16.64
N ARG A 761 -11.04 -20.27 -16.27
CA ARG A 761 -10.30 -19.39 -17.19
C ARG A 761 -8.92 -19.10 -16.63
N HIS A 762 -7.89 -19.25 -17.48
CA HIS A 762 -6.51 -18.90 -17.15
C HIS A 762 -5.94 -17.94 -18.20
N PRO A 763 -5.82 -16.64 -17.87
CA PRO A 763 -5.16 -15.65 -18.72
C PRO A 763 -3.68 -15.98 -18.96
N ALA A 764 -3.14 -15.53 -20.09
CA ALA A 764 -1.73 -15.71 -20.44
C ALA A 764 -0.74 -15.26 -19.35
N ALA A 765 -1.05 -14.17 -18.64
CA ALA A 765 -0.18 -13.61 -17.61
C ALA A 765 0.09 -14.61 -16.45
N GLU A 766 -0.94 -15.34 -16.01
CA GLU A 766 -0.83 -16.34 -14.94
C GLU A 766 -0.02 -17.57 -15.38
N LEU A 767 -0.14 -17.95 -16.65
CA LEU A 767 0.58 -19.07 -17.24
C LEU A 767 2.08 -18.78 -17.38
N VAL A 768 2.45 -17.53 -17.70
CA VAL A 768 3.84 -17.09 -17.82
C VAL A 768 4.51 -16.90 -16.44
N GLY A 769 3.77 -16.37 -15.46
CA GLY A 769 4.27 -16.19 -14.09
C GLY A 769 4.71 -17.51 -13.41
N ARG A 770 4.07 -18.63 -13.74
CA ARG A 770 4.41 -19.97 -13.23
C ARG A 770 5.70 -20.56 -13.80
N SER A 771 6.12 -20.20 -15.01
CA SER A 771 7.40 -20.66 -15.59
C SER A 771 8.61 -19.82 -15.16
N ALA A 772 8.43 -18.55 -14.81
CA ALA A 772 9.53 -17.66 -14.42
C ALA A 772 10.00 -17.88 -12.96
N ALA A 773 9.15 -18.41 -12.08
CA ALA A 773 9.42 -18.55 -10.64
C ALA A 773 10.32 -19.75 -10.27
N GLY A 774 10.71 -20.63 -11.19
CA GLY A 774 11.61 -21.75 -10.91
C GLY A 774 11.09 -22.75 -9.85
N THR A 775 9.83 -22.66 -9.45
CA THR A 775 9.16 -23.58 -8.54
C THR A 775 8.50 -24.68 -9.35
N SER A 776 9.19 -25.82 -9.45
CA SER A 776 8.54 -27.11 -9.71
C SER A 776 7.67 -27.49 -8.49
N GLY A 777 6.57 -26.76 -8.31
CA GLY A 777 5.45 -27.17 -7.48
C GLY A 777 4.56 -28.14 -8.25
N PRO A 778 3.89 -29.08 -7.58
CA PRO A 778 3.14 -30.14 -8.24
C PRO A 778 1.93 -29.54 -8.95
N LEU A 779 1.95 -29.52 -10.28
CA LEU A 779 0.72 -29.62 -11.03
C LEU A 779 0.08 -30.96 -10.65
N ASP A 780 -1.22 -30.93 -10.35
CA ASP A 780 -2.01 -32.14 -10.25
C ASP A 780 -1.71 -33.06 -11.43
N GLU A 781 -1.46 -34.34 -11.12
CA GLU A 781 -1.07 -35.41 -12.05
C GLU A 781 -2.08 -35.65 -13.19
N ASP A 782 -3.22 -34.94 -13.20
CA ASP A 782 -4.31 -35.11 -14.17
C ASP A 782 -4.47 -33.94 -15.17
N ALA A 783 -3.69 -32.86 -15.06
CA ALA A 783 -3.72 -31.74 -16.02
C ALA A 783 -2.81 -31.98 -17.24
N GLY A 784 -3.01 -33.07 -17.98
CA GLY A 784 -2.66 -33.24 -19.40
C GLY A 784 -1.25 -32.85 -19.91
N GLY A 785 -0.28 -32.56 -19.05
CA GLY A 785 1.11 -32.30 -19.41
C GLY A 785 1.76 -33.59 -19.87
N PHE A 786 2.34 -33.60 -21.07
CA PHE A 786 3.09 -34.76 -21.57
C PHE A 786 4.29 -35.02 -20.63
N ASP A 787 4.21 -36.06 -19.80
CA ASP A 787 5.35 -36.54 -19.01
C ASP A 787 6.41 -37.14 -19.95
N LEU A 788 7.43 -36.33 -20.24
CA LEU A 788 8.53 -36.68 -21.14
C LEU A 788 9.47 -37.73 -20.55
N ASP A 789 9.47 -37.91 -19.23
CA ASP A 789 10.25 -38.93 -18.54
C ASP A 789 9.51 -40.27 -18.47
N ALA A 790 8.19 -40.27 -18.71
CA ALA A 790 7.39 -41.47 -18.93
C ALA A 790 7.50 -42.04 -20.36
N LEU A 791 8.02 -41.28 -21.33
CA LEU A 791 8.26 -41.77 -22.69
C LEU A 791 9.44 -42.74 -22.75
N ASP A 792 9.32 -43.78 -23.57
CA ASP A 792 10.47 -44.62 -23.85
C ASP A 792 11.55 -43.80 -24.63
N PRO A 793 12.84 -44.18 -24.51
CA PRO A 793 13.93 -43.41 -25.13
C PRO A 793 13.83 -43.27 -26.66
N ALA A 794 13.13 -44.17 -27.35
CA ALA A 794 12.95 -44.10 -28.80
C ALA A 794 11.85 -43.10 -29.17
N ALA A 795 10.73 -43.11 -28.44
CA ALA A 795 9.65 -42.14 -28.61
C ALA A 795 10.10 -40.72 -28.26
N ARG A 796 10.89 -40.55 -27.19
CA ARG A 796 11.51 -39.27 -26.83
C ARG A 796 12.45 -38.76 -27.92
N SER A 797 13.32 -39.61 -28.44
CA SER A 797 14.24 -39.23 -29.52
C SER A 797 13.52 -38.87 -30.83
N GLU A 798 12.38 -39.50 -31.12
CA GLU A 798 11.57 -39.19 -32.31
C GLU A 798 10.83 -37.86 -32.14
N LEU A 799 10.30 -37.58 -30.95
CA LEU A 799 9.70 -36.29 -30.60
C LEU A 799 10.71 -35.14 -30.65
N GLU A 800 11.91 -35.33 -30.07
CA GLU A 800 13.00 -34.35 -30.12
C GLU A 800 13.40 -34.04 -31.58
N ALA A 801 13.46 -35.06 -32.45
CA ALA A 801 13.76 -34.87 -33.87
C ALA A 801 12.65 -34.09 -34.61
N GLN A 802 11.39 -34.32 -34.28
CA GLN A 802 10.25 -33.59 -34.85
C GLN A 802 10.22 -32.13 -34.40
N LEU A 803 10.49 -31.86 -33.12
CA LEU A 803 10.60 -30.50 -32.58
C LEU A 803 11.77 -29.73 -33.22
N ASP A 804 12.90 -30.40 -33.43
CA ASP A 804 14.06 -29.84 -34.14
C ASP A 804 13.74 -29.49 -35.60
N GLU A 805 12.98 -30.33 -36.30
CA GLU A 805 12.53 -30.07 -37.67
C GLU A 805 11.55 -28.89 -37.72
N MET A 806 10.56 -28.85 -36.82
CA MET A 806 9.64 -27.70 -36.68
C MET A 806 10.39 -26.39 -36.42
N MET A 807 11.41 -26.41 -35.55
CA MET A 807 12.19 -25.21 -35.25
C MET A 807 13.01 -24.75 -36.47
N ARG A 808 13.54 -25.67 -37.28
CA ARG A 808 14.25 -25.31 -38.52
C ARG A 808 13.33 -24.64 -39.54
N ASP A 809 12.12 -25.17 -39.70
CA ASP A 809 11.10 -24.58 -40.56
C ASP A 809 10.68 -23.19 -40.06
N HIS A 810 10.60 -23.01 -38.74
CA HIS A 810 10.35 -21.72 -38.12
C HIS A 810 11.47 -20.72 -38.42
N GLU A 811 12.74 -21.08 -38.19
CA GLU A 811 13.90 -20.25 -38.51
C GLU A 811 13.97 -19.84 -40.00
N ASP A 812 13.60 -20.75 -40.92
CA ASP A 812 13.56 -20.46 -42.35
C ASP A 812 12.46 -19.45 -42.73
N ALA A 813 11.32 -19.47 -42.02
CA ALA A 813 10.27 -18.48 -42.19
C ALA A 813 10.58 -17.15 -41.47
N TRP A 814 11.25 -17.21 -40.32
CA TRP A 814 11.53 -16.07 -39.45
C TRP A 814 12.32 -14.97 -40.15
N VAL A 815 13.30 -15.33 -40.99
CA VAL A 815 14.14 -14.36 -41.71
C VAL A 815 13.36 -13.46 -42.69
N ASP A 816 12.17 -13.90 -43.10
CA ASP A 816 11.26 -13.20 -44.00
C ASP A 816 9.98 -12.69 -43.28
N THR A 817 9.90 -12.86 -41.96
CA THR A 817 8.79 -12.39 -41.12
C THR A 817 9.05 -10.97 -40.62
N ALA A 818 8.04 -10.10 -40.66
CA ALA A 818 8.15 -8.73 -40.16
C ALA A 818 8.15 -8.73 -38.62
N LEU A 819 9.14 -8.08 -38.00
CA LEU A 819 9.33 -8.12 -36.56
C LEU A 819 9.13 -6.74 -35.92
N PRO A 820 8.35 -6.63 -34.82
CA PRO A 820 8.24 -5.39 -34.04
C PRO A 820 9.59 -4.86 -33.55
N ALA A 821 10.48 -5.75 -33.08
CA ALA A 821 11.84 -5.41 -32.63
C ALA A 821 12.73 -4.78 -33.73
N LEU A 822 12.32 -4.89 -35.00
CA LEU A 822 12.98 -4.26 -36.15
C LEU A 822 12.08 -3.18 -36.78
N GLN A 823 11.16 -2.59 -36.01
CA GLN A 823 10.20 -1.57 -36.44
C GLN A 823 9.37 -2.03 -37.65
N GLY A 824 8.93 -3.29 -37.64
CA GLY A 824 8.13 -3.90 -38.71
C GLY A 824 8.93 -4.33 -39.95
N ALA A 825 10.27 -4.21 -39.94
CA ALA A 825 11.12 -4.76 -40.99
C ALA A 825 11.31 -6.28 -40.81
N THR A 826 11.65 -6.97 -41.91
CA THR A 826 12.09 -8.37 -41.83
C THR A 826 13.58 -8.44 -41.52
N PRO A 827 14.09 -9.50 -40.86
CA PRO A 827 15.52 -9.69 -40.64
C PRO A 827 16.36 -9.55 -41.92
N ARG A 828 15.89 -10.10 -43.05
CA ARG A 828 16.58 -9.95 -44.34
C ARG A 828 16.66 -8.50 -44.82
N LYS A 829 15.64 -7.68 -44.57
CA LYS A 829 15.67 -6.24 -44.89
C LYS A 829 16.59 -5.48 -43.93
N ALA A 830 16.55 -5.80 -42.64
CA ALA A 830 17.40 -5.17 -41.63
C ALA A 830 18.89 -5.47 -41.84
N ALA A 831 19.25 -6.69 -42.27
CA ALA A 831 20.64 -7.06 -42.60
C ALA A 831 21.24 -6.20 -43.73
N ALA A 832 20.40 -5.78 -44.68
CA ALA A 832 20.78 -4.95 -45.83
C ALA A 832 20.69 -3.43 -45.56
N ASP A 833 20.11 -3.03 -44.42
CA ASP A 833 19.90 -1.64 -44.01
C ASP A 833 20.95 -1.26 -42.96
N PRO A 834 21.93 -0.38 -43.26
CA PRO A 834 22.98 0.01 -42.32
C PRO A 834 22.46 0.59 -41.00
N THR A 835 21.26 1.17 -40.98
CA THR A 835 20.68 1.78 -39.77
C THR A 835 19.99 0.76 -38.86
N ARG A 836 19.57 -0.39 -39.41
CA ARG A 836 18.86 -1.45 -38.69
C ARG A 836 19.69 -2.72 -38.47
N ARG A 837 20.84 -2.82 -39.15
CA ARG A 837 21.75 -3.97 -39.04
C ARG A 837 22.25 -4.17 -37.61
N ASP A 838 22.53 -3.10 -36.88
CA ASP A 838 22.98 -3.20 -35.49
C ASP A 838 21.88 -3.72 -34.56
N ALA A 839 20.61 -3.34 -34.77
CA ALA A 839 19.47 -3.88 -34.01
C ALA A 839 19.26 -5.38 -34.30
N LEU A 840 19.45 -5.81 -35.55
CA LEU A 840 19.40 -7.22 -35.92
C LEU A 840 20.56 -8.03 -35.32
N LEU A 841 21.78 -7.47 -35.30
CA LEU A 841 22.93 -8.14 -34.68
C LEU A 841 22.71 -8.31 -33.18
N ARG A 842 22.22 -7.28 -32.49
CA ARG A 842 21.86 -7.38 -31.06
C ARG A 842 20.81 -8.47 -30.78
N LEU A 843 19.76 -8.55 -31.62
CA LEU A 843 18.73 -9.59 -31.50
C LEU A 843 19.30 -11.00 -31.67
N LEU A 844 20.24 -11.20 -32.59
CA LEU A 844 20.89 -12.49 -32.80
C LEU A 844 21.84 -12.85 -31.66
N ASP A 845 22.58 -11.88 -31.13
CA ASP A 845 23.41 -12.06 -29.94
C ASP A 845 22.54 -12.44 -28.72
N ASP A 846 21.31 -11.92 -28.64
CA ASP A 846 20.36 -12.26 -27.58
C ASP A 846 19.85 -13.71 -27.65
N PHE A 847 19.55 -14.21 -28.85
CA PHE A 847 19.21 -15.63 -29.05
C PHE A 847 20.34 -16.55 -28.62
N GLU A 848 21.59 -16.15 -28.90
CA GLU A 848 22.77 -16.89 -28.46
C GLU A 848 22.92 -16.96 -26.94
N ARG A 849 22.62 -15.85 -26.24
CA ARG A 849 22.63 -15.81 -24.78
C ARG A 849 21.55 -16.70 -24.18
N HIS A 850 20.32 -16.62 -24.68
CA HIS A 850 19.20 -17.45 -24.23
C HIS A 850 19.43 -18.94 -24.51
N ALA A 851 20.06 -19.27 -25.64
CA ALA A 851 20.39 -20.65 -25.97
C ALA A 851 21.34 -21.32 -24.95
N ALA A 852 22.21 -20.54 -24.30
CA ALA A 852 23.11 -21.05 -23.28
C ALA A 852 22.43 -21.34 -21.93
N ALA A 853 21.24 -20.77 -21.68
CA ALA A 853 20.47 -20.89 -20.45
C ALA A 853 19.22 -21.77 -20.57
N TRP A 854 18.95 -22.33 -21.76
CA TRP A 854 17.74 -23.10 -22.05
C TRP A 854 17.80 -24.51 -21.45
N ASP A 855 16.83 -24.85 -20.59
CA ASP A 855 16.74 -26.15 -19.89
C ASP A 855 15.44 -26.92 -20.22
N SER A 856 14.73 -26.53 -21.29
CA SER A 856 13.46 -27.14 -21.73
C SER A 856 13.61 -28.02 -22.99
N PRO A 857 12.67 -28.95 -23.27
CA PRO A 857 12.72 -29.84 -24.44
C PRO A 857 12.69 -29.09 -25.77
N GLY A 858 13.40 -29.61 -26.77
CA GLY A 858 13.63 -28.92 -28.05
C GLY A 858 14.82 -27.96 -28.00
N ARG A 859 15.11 -27.29 -29.12
CA ARG A 859 16.18 -26.29 -29.20
C ARG A 859 15.61 -24.87 -29.41
N PRO A 860 16.19 -23.85 -28.78
CA PRO A 860 15.90 -22.47 -29.14
C PRO A 860 16.42 -22.15 -30.56
N MET A 861 16.03 -20.99 -31.10
CA MET A 861 16.49 -20.55 -32.41
C MET A 861 18.02 -20.48 -32.48
N ASP A 862 18.59 -21.06 -33.55
CA ASP A 862 20.02 -21.10 -33.78
C ASP A 862 20.52 -19.81 -34.44
N ALA A 863 21.05 -18.89 -33.63
CA ALA A 863 21.57 -17.60 -34.08
C ALA A 863 22.67 -17.75 -35.15
N ASP A 864 23.52 -18.78 -35.03
CA ASP A 864 24.58 -19.09 -35.99
C ASP A 864 24.00 -19.47 -37.36
N ARG A 865 22.91 -20.23 -37.37
CA ARG A 865 22.17 -20.56 -38.60
C ARG A 865 21.46 -19.34 -39.16
N LEU A 866 20.81 -18.53 -38.33
CA LEU A 866 20.16 -17.30 -38.76
C LEU A 866 21.17 -16.32 -39.37
N ARG A 867 22.36 -16.14 -38.79
CA ARG A 867 23.45 -15.34 -39.38
C ARG A 867 23.85 -15.85 -40.76
N ARG A 868 23.96 -17.17 -40.95
CA ARG A 868 24.21 -17.77 -42.28
C ARG A 868 23.09 -17.52 -43.28
N LEU A 869 21.83 -17.59 -42.87
CA LEU A 869 20.67 -17.31 -43.73
C LEU A 869 20.55 -15.83 -44.13
N LEU A 870 21.16 -14.94 -43.36
CA LEU A 870 21.12 -13.48 -43.53
C LEU A 870 22.40 -12.89 -44.15
N ASP A 871 23.39 -13.72 -44.49
CA ASP A 871 24.72 -13.30 -44.97
C ASP A 871 25.41 -12.28 -44.01
N LEU A 872 25.33 -12.53 -42.69
CA LEU A 872 25.88 -11.67 -41.64
C LEU A 872 27.27 -12.08 -41.14
#